data_AF-A0A6S6TNU8-F1
#
_entry.id   AF-A0A6S6TNU8-F1
#
_cell.length_a   1.000
_cell.length_b   1.000
_cell.length_c   1.000
_cell.angle_alpha   90.00
_cell.angle_beta   90.00
_cell.angle_gamma   90.00
#
_symmetry.space_group_name_H-M   'P 1'
#
loop_
_entity.id
_entity.type
_entity.pdbx_description
1 polymer ?
#
loop_
_entity_poly.entity_id
_entity_poly.type
_entity_poly.pdbx_seq_one_letter_code
_entity_poly.pdbx_strand_id
1 'polypeptide(L)'
;MVNNNDSKHTLLRLIIEQGILHDSEAHPLVARDNKTRLQWVMNFLGISLNHDAMRLAAQETLKLLAHFKGRQLATIGTAAVPLLSACIMESGGKYSGLMVRSKRKAYGTASLIDGRINQNESVIIVDDSIGSGTNMLDCIDKLEAAGLHIEGCVCLVRFGYDSGYAALTERGYRVSFLFDQGRDISSLHANDWRQADYPIMDSFKQIVWDEQALPDYLSPFQAIRRSMAHFWSTGRLLKPPATFNQTLDTQGGLWLSLRAQDHLYTSQGRHGFWQLPDCKPISAPLAVSYVSWLFARHLQNDPHREQRLDNSALGLSLFGPLETCNPGDFDHRQHGLMARSTEAPWKMGGALPNMPGFHNETQILNHVRFNNTRLWRYEPYKLYKHTVRKLVEPGAEWPHGGVSDSEQPWDEQPGIIQPIAKQLFAWIKQIQRGEALSDAVKDLFIPAQCKWLFLSVYSQGKQLACMGNTPQNAADLKALVEITAQDQRWQPLKQQHTDLYIRVSLLSQSNYLGYATDLQQFGQFALGHNAVTIQHEQQFGIILPEMVTQYHWTARQLSEALYQKANITQQDQPAHWHSYRCRSWQVHAEQCYLLSSEQPLAPACQTTAELQRSSYLSFLNYHRQRNGRVNSHYYPGIHQVAQHDGLFSTAYTLWRLADMGTPLTDWQVSYQLLEQSLAEGKVGSTIITSVERAYSVLALLANPSLRVQQRPLIASQLDQLRLAFNHHGQLAKPTTTLETDFYSAEIQALLTARQQGFLIDETLLAKAVTRCLDYGGYQATPRQYPALLQTLALIKATYTEQNPDCAGQAGTLANKLISQLTGWQQSSGAFLAEHTGLPPTLFTVRALSALLMSGSLPDDFDVRLAAGLNYLKRQTLLPEQAYSVQSKEYSVGGIYSGMTNSSMDIIASAEMLWLLDQLDQQTQQ
;
A
#
# COMPACT_ATOMS: atom_id res chain seq x y z
N MET A 1 -36.57 -28.39 -20.65
CA MET A 1 -35.50 -27.43 -20.31
C MET A 1 -36.19 -26.19 -19.77
N VAL A 2 -36.24 -26.03 -18.45
CA VAL A 2 -36.70 -24.77 -17.83
C VAL A 2 -35.62 -23.73 -18.08
N ASN A 3 -36.02 -22.53 -18.49
CA ASN A 3 -35.11 -21.45 -18.86
C ASN A 3 -34.25 -21.08 -17.64
N ASN A 4 -32.91 -21.01 -17.78
CA ASN A 4 -31.98 -20.95 -16.64
C ASN A 4 -32.21 -19.76 -15.67
N ASN A 5 -32.75 -18.65 -16.16
CA ASN A 5 -33.11 -17.50 -15.32
C ASN A 5 -34.35 -17.77 -14.45
N ASP A 6 -35.28 -18.59 -14.92
CA ASP A 6 -36.58 -18.82 -14.29
C ASP A 6 -36.46 -19.59 -12.96
N SER A 7 -35.56 -20.59 -12.91
CA SER A 7 -35.33 -21.41 -11.71
C SER A 7 -34.72 -20.62 -10.55
N LYS A 8 -33.70 -19.79 -10.82
CA LYS A 8 -33.08 -18.92 -9.80
C LYS A 8 -34.07 -17.87 -9.28
N HIS A 9 -34.86 -17.25 -10.16
CA HIS A 9 -35.90 -16.30 -9.75
C HIS A 9 -37.02 -16.95 -8.93
N THR A 10 -37.47 -18.13 -9.32
CA THR A 10 -38.47 -18.90 -8.57
C THR A 10 -37.96 -19.27 -7.19
N LEU A 11 -36.71 -19.72 -7.07
CA LEU A 11 -36.11 -20.02 -5.77
C LEU A 11 -36.01 -18.78 -4.88
N LEU A 12 -35.59 -17.63 -5.41
CA LEU A 12 -35.53 -16.39 -4.64
C LEU A 12 -36.90 -16.02 -4.08
N ARG A 13 -37.95 -16.13 -4.91
CA ARG A 13 -39.34 -15.89 -4.48
C ARG A 13 -39.75 -16.83 -3.35
N LEU A 14 -39.44 -18.12 -3.44
CA LEU A 14 -39.73 -19.09 -2.38
C LEU A 14 -38.95 -18.79 -1.09
N ILE A 15 -37.67 -18.37 -1.20
CA ILE A 15 -36.87 -17.91 -0.05
C ILE A 15 -37.54 -16.73 0.65
N ILE A 16 -38.05 -15.76 -0.10
CA ILE A 16 -38.72 -14.58 0.46
C ILE A 16 -40.06 -14.95 1.11
N GLU A 17 -40.87 -15.77 0.43
CA GLU A 17 -42.21 -16.11 0.90
C GLU A 17 -42.22 -17.13 2.05
N GLN A 18 -41.25 -18.05 2.09
CA GLN A 18 -41.25 -19.22 3.00
C GLN A 18 -39.99 -19.34 3.85
N GLY A 19 -38.87 -18.77 3.41
CA GLY A 19 -37.55 -18.87 4.05
C GLY A 19 -37.21 -17.75 5.03
N ILE A 20 -38.16 -16.85 5.31
CA ILE A 20 -37.98 -15.70 6.20
C ILE A 20 -39.12 -15.69 7.24
N LEU A 21 -38.77 -15.55 8.51
CA LEU A 21 -39.71 -15.30 9.60
C LEU A 21 -39.67 -13.82 9.96
N HIS A 22 -40.83 -13.17 9.98
CA HIS A 22 -40.97 -11.77 10.36
C HIS A 22 -41.35 -11.61 11.83
N ASP A 23 -40.90 -10.51 12.42
CA ASP A 23 -41.26 -10.11 13.77
C ASP A 23 -42.75 -9.79 13.88
N SER A 24 -43.36 -10.23 14.99
CA SER A 24 -44.76 -9.95 15.30
C SER A 24 -44.96 -9.91 16.81
N GLU A 25 -46.08 -9.32 17.27
CA GLU A 25 -46.41 -9.34 18.70
C GLU A 25 -46.54 -10.76 19.26
N ALA A 26 -47.01 -11.71 18.44
CA ALA A 26 -47.14 -13.12 18.83
C ALA A 26 -45.80 -13.88 18.82
N HIS A 27 -44.84 -13.45 18.00
CA HIS A 27 -43.53 -14.09 17.84
C HIS A 27 -42.45 -13.00 17.76
N PRO A 28 -42.05 -12.43 18.91
CA PRO A 28 -41.01 -11.42 18.93
C PRO A 28 -39.67 -12.03 18.56
N LEU A 29 -38.98 -11.43 17.59
CA LEU A 29 -37.65 -11.85 17.18
C LEU A 29 -36.61 -11.00 17.91
N VAL A 30 -35.68 -11.66 18.61
CA VAL A 30 -34.62 -10.99 19.37
C VAL A 30 -33.28 -11.58 18.95
N ALA A 31 -32.27 -10.73 18.82
CA ALA A 31 -30.91 -11.13 18.51
C ALA A 31 -30.28 -11.92 19.68
N ARG A 32 -29.10 -12.51 19.44
CA ARG A 32 -28.37 -13.30 20.44
C ARG A 32 -27.99 -12.54 21.72
N ASP A 33 -27.99 -11.21 21.66
CA ASP A 33 -27.73 -10.35 22.82
C ASP A 33 -28.94 -10.22 23.76
N ASN A 34 -30.09 -10.78 23.39
CA ASN A 34 -31.39 -10.66 24.07
C ASN A 34 -31.87 -9.22 24.28
N LYS A 35 -31.32 -8.26 23.52
CA LYS A 35 -31.63 -6.82 23.64
C LYS A 35 -32.13 -6.24 22.34
N THR A 36 -31.58 -6.69 21.22
CA THR A 36 -31.88 -6.12 19.91
C THR A 36 -33.08 -6.84 19.30
N ARG A 37 -34.19 -6.13 19.10
CA ARG A 37 -35.36 -6.65 18.37
C ARG A 37 -35.03 -6.69 16.87
N LEU A 38 -35.22 -7.85 16.25
CA LEU A 38 -34.99 -8.07 14.83
C LEU A 38 -36.29 -7.86 14.06
N GLN A 39 -36.22 -7.40 12.81
CA GLN A 39 -37.40 -7.29 11.94
C GLN A 39 -37.76 -8.63 11.29
N TRP A 40 -36.74 -9.43 11.00
CA TRP A 40 -36.90 -10.78 10.47
C TRP A 40 -35.66 -11.63 10.76
N VAL A 41 -35.80 -12.96 10.65
CA VAL A 41 -34.71 -13.93 10.67
C VAL A 41 -34.84 -14.91 9.52
N MET A 42 -33.72 -15.34 8.95
CA MET A 42 -33.73 -16.41 7.95
C MET A 42 -34.10 -17.73 8.62
N ASN A 43 -35.06 -18.43 8.03
CA ASN A 43 -35.53 -19.73 8.47
C ASN A 43 -35.43 -20.74 7.34
N PHE A 44 -34.26 -21.36 7.21
CA PHE A 44 -34.01 -22.34 6.16
C PHE A 44 -34.88 -23.61 6.26
N LEU A 45 -35.53 -23.87 7.40
CA LEU A 45 -36.49 -24.98 7.52
C LEU A 45 -37.72 -24.81 6.60
N GLY A 46 -38.16 -23.58 6.35
CA GLY A 46 -39.25 -23.31 5.41
C GLY A 46 -38.89 -23.64 3.95
N ILE A 47 -37.59 -23.72 3.64
CA ILE A 47 -37.07 -24.11 2.33
C ILE A 47 -36.74 -25.60 2.28
N SER A 48 -35.98 -26.08 3.26
CA SER A 48 -35.48 -27.46 3.28
C SER A 48 -36.56 -28.52 3.45
N LEU A 49 -37.74 -28.16 3.98
CA LEU A 49 -38.89 -29.06 4.11
C LEU A 49 -39.91 -28.92 2.97
N ASN A 50 -39.61 -28.13 1.93
CA ASN A 50 -40.42 -27.99 0.73
C ASN A 50 -39.74 -28.69 -0.45
N HIS A 51 -40.45 -29.62 -1.11
CA HIS A 51 -39.92 -30.42 -2.22
C HIS A 51 -39.37 -29.55 -3.36
N ASP A 52 -40.17 -28.61 -3.87
CA ASP A 52 -39.80 -27.81 -5.04
C ASP A 52 -38.70 -26.81 -4.69
N ALA A 53 -38.79 -26.17 -3.51
CA ALA A 53 -37.79 -25.20 -3.06
C ALA A 53 -36.43 -25.87 -2.83
N MET A 54 -36.39 -27.03 -2.16
CA MET A 54 -35.16 -27.77 -1.89
C MET A 54 -34.54 -28.32 -3.18
N ARG A 55 -35.35 -28.83 -4.11
CA ARG A 55 -34.88 -29.28 -5.43
C ARG A 55 -34.24 -28.14 -6.21
N LEU A 56 -34.89 -26.98 -6.28
CA LEU A 56 -34.34 -25.79 -6.94
C LEU A 56 -33.05 -25.31 -6.25
N ALA A 57 -33.03 -25.24 -4.92
CA ALA A 57 -31.84 -24.87 -4.16
C ALA A 57 -30.65 -25.81 -4.44
N ALA A 58 -30.89 -27.12 -4.51
CA ALA A 58 -29.85 -28.09 -4.87
C ALA A 58 -29.35 -27.90 -6.30
N GLN A 59 -30.25 -27.71 -7.27
CA GLN A 59 -29.89 -27.51 -8.68
C GLN A 59 -29.06 -26.24 -8.89
N GLU A 60 -29.45 -25.12 -8.28
CA GLU A 60 -28.66 -23.87 -8.36
C GLU A 60 -27.33 -23.98 -7.60
N THR A 61 -27.31 -24.65 -6.45
CA THR A 61 -26.06 -24.92 -5.70
C THR A 61 -25.11 -25.79 -6.51
N LEU A 62 -25.60 -26.79 -7.25
CA LEU A 62 -24.79 -27.63 -8.13
C LEU A 62 -24.14 -26.84 -9.27
N LYS A 63 -24.77 -25.76 -9.76
CA LYS A 63 -24.13 -24.85 -10.73
C LYS A 63 -22.95 -24.12 -10.11
N LEU A 64 -23.06 -23.65 -8.86
CA LEU A 64 -21.93 -23.05 -8.14
C LEU A 64 -20.81 -24.08 -7.89
N LEU A 65 -21.17 -25.28 -7.42
CA LEU A 65 -20.24 -26.39 -7.18
C LEU A 65 -19.54 -26.88 -8.45
N ALA A 66 -20.12 -26.68 -9.64
CA ALA A 66 -19.50 -27.06 -10.90
C ALA A 66 -18.20 -26.29 -11.19
N HIS A 67 -18.04 -25.12 -10.57
CA HIS A 67 -16.81 -24.34 -10.68
C HIS A 67 -15.74 -24.75 -9.67
N PHE A 68 -16.03 -25.67 -8.75
CA PHE A 68 -15.08 -26.23 -7.80
C PHE A 68 -14.58 -27.59 -8.30
N LYS A 69 -13.37 -27.96 -7.89
CA LYS A 69 -12.75 -29.25 -8.26
C LYS A 69 -13.17 -30.35 -7.29
N GLY A 70 -13.29 -30.02 -6.00
CA GLY A 70 -13.65 -30.95 -4.93
C GLY A 70 -14.98 -31.69 -5.16
N ARG A 71 -15.02 -32.96 -4.75
CA ARG A 71 -16.17 -33.87 -4.86
C ARG A 71 -16.67 -34.41 -3.52
N GLN A 72 -16.16 -33.88 -2.42
CA GLN A 72 -16.62 -34.18 -1.08
C GLN A 72 -17.27 -32.92 -0.49
N LEU A 73 -18.57 -32.96 -0.22
CA LEU A 73 -19.29 -31.86 0.41
C LEU A 73 -19.25 -32.03 1.92
N ALA A 74 -19.14 -30.94 2.67
CA ALA A 74 -19.26 -30.96 4.12
C ALA A 74 -20.20 -29.88 4.63
N THR A 75 -20.84 -30.13 5.76
CA THR A 75 -21.61 -29.10 6.47
C THR A 75 -21.49 -29.30 7.98
N ILE A 76 -21.69 -28.24 8.77
CA ILE A 76 -21.65 -28.31 10.23
C ILE A 76 -23.03 -28.04 10.83
N GLY A 77 -23.39 -28.82 11.85
CA GLY A 77 -24.71 -28.73 12.45
C GLY A 77 -25.79 -29.39 11.59
N THR A 78 -27.05 -28.99 11.79
CA THR A 78 -28.21 -29.70 11.21
C THR A 78 -28.95 -28.92 10.13
N ALA A 79 -28.83 -27.59 10.07
CA ALA A 79 -29.65 -26.75 9.20
C ALA A 79 -29.43 -27.04 7.71
N ALA A 80 -28.17 -27.13 7.26
CA ALA A 80 -27.84 -27.35 5.86
C ALA A 80 -27.65 -28.82 5.46
N VAL A 81 -27.86 -29.78 6.37
CA VAL A 81 -27.81 -31.22 6.05
C VAL A 81 -28.80 -31.62 4.94
N PRO A 82 -30.05 -31.11 4.90
CA PRO A 82 -30.96 -31.35 3.78
C PRO A 82 -30.41 -30.85 2.44
N LEU A 83 -29.78 -29.68 2.42
CA LEU A 83 -29.15 -29.12 1.21
C LEU A 83 -28.01 -29.97 0.71
N LEU A 84 -27.10 -30.37 1.61
CA LEU A 84 -26.01 -31.28 1.30
C LEU A 84 -26.55 -32.61 0.71
N SER A 85 -27.57 -33.19 1.33
CA SER A 85 -28.18 -34.45 0.88
C SER A 85 -28.86 -34.30 -0.48
N ALA A 86 -29.60 -33.22 -0.70
CA ALA A 86 -30.25 -32.92 -1.97
C ALA A 86 -29.23 -32.70 -3.09
N CYS A 87 -28.12 -31.99 -2.83
CA CYS A 87 -27.03 -31.85 -3.81
C CYS A 87 -26.41 -33.20 -4.18
N ILE A 88 -26.18 -34.10 -3.21
CA ILE A 88 -25.66 -35.44 -3.49
C ILE A 88 -26.62 -36.21 -4.40
N MET A 89 -27.92 -36.20 -4.07
CA MET A 89 -28.96 -36.87 -4.85
C MET A 89 -29.11 -36.30 -6.27
N GLU A 90 -29.32 -34.99 -6.41
CA GLU A 90 -29.52 -34.32 -7.70
C GLU A 90 -28.28 -34.38 -8.59
N SER A 91 -27.08 -34.54 -8.00
CA SER A 91 -25.85 -34.69 -8.77
C SER A 91 -25.65 -36.07 -9.40
N GLY A 92 -26.55 -37.03 -9.15
CA GLY A 92 -26.42 -38.40 -9.63
C GLY A 92 -25.22 -39.15 -9.02
N GLY A 93 -24.85 -38.83 -7.78
CA GLY A 93 -23.71 -39.46 -7.09
C GLY A 93 -22.34 -38.87 -7.44
N LYS A 94 -22.29 -37.74 -8.15
CA LYS A 94 -21.03 -37.02 -8.45
C LYS A 94 -20.31 -36.53 -7.17
N TYR A 95 -21.07 -36.23 -6.12
CA TYR A 95 -20.56 -35.75 -4.84
C TYR A 95 -20.82 -36.75 -3.71
N SER A 96 -19.90 -36.80 -2.74
CA SER A 96 -20.08 -37.48 -1.44
C SER A 96 -20.29 -36.47 -0.31
N GLY A 97 -20.73 -36.90 0.87
CA GLY A 97 -21.12 -36.02 1.97
C GLY A 97 -20.44 -36.34 3.30
N LEU A 98 -20.04 -35.28 4.02
CA LEU A 98 -19.58 -35.30 5.40
C LEU A 98 -20.46 -34.39 6.26
N MET A 99 -20.77 -34.84 7.48
CA MET A 99 -21.44 -34.03 8.49
C MET A 99 -20.49 -33.79 9.65
N VAL A 100 -20.17 -32.52 9.91
CA VAL A 100 -19.28 -32.09 11.00
C VAL A 100 -20.14 -31.73 12.21
N ARG A 101 -19.72 -32.21 13.38
CA ARG A 101 -20.41 -31.96 14.65
C ARG A 101 -19.79 -30.78 15.37
N SER A 102 -20.62 -30.02 16.07
CA SER A 102 -20.15 -28.95 16.97
C SER A 102 -19.39 -29.54 18.17
N LYS A 103 -19.82 -30.69 18.69
CA LYS A 103 -19.19 -31.43 19.80
C LYS A 103 -18.96 -32.90 19.44
N ARG A 104 -17.92 -33.52 20.02
CA ARG A 104 -17.66 -34.97 19.90
C ARG A 104 -18.87 -35.78 20.38
N LYS A 105 -19.09 -36.94 19.76
CA LYS A 105 -20.04 -37.91 20.30
C LYS A 105 -19.62 -38.33 21.70
N ALA A 106 -20.58 -38.39 22.63
CA ALA A 106 -20.35 -38.85 23.99
C ALA A 106 -20.15 -40.38 24.10
N TYR A 107 -20.50 -41.12 23.05
CA TYR A 107 -20.44 -42.59 22.98
C TYR A 107 -20.19 -43.05 21.52
N GLY A 108 -19.78 -44.31 21.32
CA GLY A 108 -19.42 -44.85 20.00
C GLY A 108 -18.01 -44.43 19.56
N THR A 109 -17.82 -44.07 18.27
CA THR A 109 -16.51 -43.70 17.68
C THR A 109 -15.89 -42.41 18.22
N ALA A 110 -16.61 -41.66 19.07
CA ALA A 110 -16.22 -40.33 19.56
C ALA A 110 -15.80 -39.34 18.45
N SER A 111 -16.26 -39.57 17.21
CA SER A 111 -15.85 -38.81 16.03
C SER A 111 -16.51 -37.43 15.97
N LEU A 112 -15.77 -36.46 15.42
CA LEU A 112 -16.28 -35.12 15.08
C LEU A 112 -16.89 -35.06 13.68
N ILE A 113 -16.54 -36.01 12.81
CA ILE A 113 -16.94 -36.06 11.41
C ILE A 113 -17.70 -37.38 11.20
N ASP A 114 -18.90 -37.27 10.64
CA ASP A 114 -19.76 -38.37 10.22
C ASP A 114 -19.73 -38.45 8.67
N GLY A 115 -19.66 -39.67 8.12
CA GLY A 115 -19.53 -39.92 6.68
C GLY A 115 -18.23 -40.65 6.32
N ARG A 116 -18.11 -41.09 5.06
CA ARG A 116 -16.90 -41.78 4.57
C ARG A 116 -15.90 -40.74 4.07
N ILE A 117 -14.88 -40.48 4.87
CA ILE A 117 -13.79 -39.57 4.50
C ILE A 117 -12.97 -40.17 3.35
N ASN A 118 -12.90 -39.46 2.23
CA ASN A 118 -11.89 -39.67 1.21
C ASN A 118 -10.78 -38.63 1.41
N GLN A 119 -9.63 -39.09 1.90
CA GLN A 119 -8.47 -38.22 2.10
C GLN A 119 -8.03 -37.59 0.77
N ASN A 120 -8.09 -38.31 -0.34
CA ASN A 120 -7.60 -37.81 -1.62
C ASN A 120 -8.49 -36.74 -2.28
N GLU A 121 -9.70 -36.50 -1.74
CA GLU A 121 -10.69 -35.61 -2.33
C GLU A 121 -10.76 -34.28 -1.58
N SER A 122 -10.80 -33.16 -2.31
CA SER A 122 -10.96 -31.85 -1.67
C SER A 122 -12.39 -31.63 -1.20
N VAL A 123 -12.51 -30.95 -0.07
CA VAL A 123 -13.80 -30.68 0.56
C VAL A 123 -14.30 -29.30 0.19
N ILE A 124 -15.59 -29.22 -0.12
CA ILE A 124 -16.32 -27.97 -0.29
C ILE A 124 -17.37 -27.89 0.81
N ILE A 125 -17.36 -26.82 1.59
CA ILE A 125 -18.36 -26.63 2.63
C ILE A 125 -19.64 -26.10 1.98
N VAL A 126 -20.78 -26.69 2.29
CA VAL A 126 -22.10 -26.27 1.83
C VAL A 126 -22.93 -25.86 3.04
N ASP A 127 -23.49 -24.65 3.00
CA ASP A 127 -24.32 -24.13 4.08
C ASP A 127 -25.56 -23.39 3.53
N ASP A 128 -26.55 -23.16 4.38
CA ASP A 128 -27.74 -22.40 4.01
C ASP A 128 -27.42 -20.91 3.85
N SER A 129 -26.61 -20.39 4.77
CA SER A 129 -26.26 -18.99 4.81
C SER A 129 -24.90 -18.72 5.44
N ILE A 130 -24.32 -17.57 5.09
CA ILE A 130 -23.16 -17.03 5.78
C ILE A 130 -23.46 -15.67 6.41
N GLY A 131 -23.66 -15.70 7.73
CA GLY A 131 -23.69 -14.53 8.61
C GLY A 131 -22.27 -14.21 9.10
N SER A 132 -22.01 -14.34 10.41
CA SER A 132 -20.68 -14.15 11.01
C SER A 132 -19.56 -15.06 10.49
N GLY A 133 -19.88 -16.16 9.82
CA GLY A 133 -18.92 -17.17 9.35
C GLY A 133 -18.36 -18.09 10.43
N THR A 134 -18.69 -17.90 11.71
CA THR A 134 -18.11 -18.66 12.83
C THR A 134 -18.28 -20.18 12.68
N ASN A 135 -19.48 -20.64 12.29
CA ASN A 135 -19.74 -22.06 12.08
C ASN A 135 -18.91 -22.61 10.92
N MET A 136 -18.87 -21.89 9.81
CA MET A 136 -18.13 -22.30 8.62
C MET A 136 -16.63 -22.37 8.92
N LEU A 137 -16.07 -21.40 9.64
CA LEU A 137 -14.67 -21.44 10.10
C LEU A 137 -14.39 -22.61 11.06
N ASP A 138 -15.28 -22.87 12.03
CA ASP A 138 -15.16 -24.05 12.92
C ASP A 138 -15.21 -25.38 12.15
N CYS A 139 -16.04 -25.44 11.10
CA CYS A 139 -16.08 -26.58 10.18
C CYS A 139 -14.74 -26.77 9.47
N ILE A 140 -14.18 -25.70 8.91
CA ILE A 140 -12.87 -25.71 8.26
C ILE A 140 -11.79 -26.18 9.23
N ASP A 141 -11.67 -25.53 10.38
CA ASP A 141 -10.61 -25.81 11.36
C ASP A 141 -10.64 -27.30 11.79
N LYS A 142 -11.84 -27.88 11.97
CA LYS A 142 -12.02 -29.30 12.31
C LYS A 142 -11.66 -30.26 11.18
N LEU A 143 -12.01 -29.92 9.94
CA LEU A 143 -11.71 -30.75 8.77
C LEU A 143 -10.22 -30.70 8.42
N GLU A 144 -9.60 -29.51 8.49
CA GLU A 144 -8.15 -29.34 8.32
C GLU A 144 -7.37 -30.07 9.42
N ALA A 145 -7.83 -30.01 10.68
CA ALA A 145 -7.25 -30.80 11.77
C ALA A 145 -7.41 -32.33 11.57
N ALA A 146 -8.35 -32.77 10.74
CA ALA A 146 -8.50 -34.16 10.32
C ALA A 146 -7.68 -34.52 9.07
N GLY A 147 -6.84 -33.60 8.59
CA GLY A 147 -5.98 -33.76 7.43
C GLY A 147 -6.64 -33.46 6.08
N LEU A 148 -7.88 -32.97 6.06
CA LEU A 148 -8.61 -32.69 4.82
C LEU A 148 -8.30 -31.31 4.26
N HIS A 149 -8.21 -31.23 2.93
CA HIS A 149 -8.08 -29.95 2.24
C HIS A 149 -9.45 -29.32 1.98
N ILE A 150 -9.62 -28.08 2.41
CA ILE A 150 -10.79 -27.28 2.11
C ILE A 150 -10.52 -26.39 0.89
N GLU A 151 -11.21 -26.65 -0.21
CA GLU A 151 -11.12 -25.80 -1.40
C GLU A 151 -11.87 -24.47 -1.20
N GLY A 152 -12.98 -24.51 -0.47
CA GLY A 152 -13.79 -23.33 -0.20
C GLY A 152 -15.20 -23.67 0.24
N CYS A 153 -16.08 -22.69 0.09
CA CYS A 153 -17.42 -22.71 0.63
C CYS A 153 -18.47 -22.26 -0.40
N VAL A 154 -19.65 -22.86 -0.32
CA VAL A 154 -20.84 -22.49 -1.07
C VAL A 154 -21.99 -22.27 -0.09
N CYS A 155 -22.74 -21.18 -0.24
CA CYS A 155 -23.98 -20.97 0.51
C CYS A 155 -25.12 -20.46 -0.38
N LEU A 156 -26.37 -20.58 0.07
CA LEU A 156 -27.49 -19.98 -0.66
C LEU A 156 -27.50 -18.46 -0.48
N VAL A 157 -27.37 -17.99 0.76
CA VAL A 157 -27.48 -16.55 1.08
C VAL A 157 -26.26 -16.06 1.86
N ARG A 158 -25.58 -15.01 1.39
CA ARG A 158 -24.60 -14.27 2.20
C ARG A 158 -25.20 -13.01 2.80
N PHE A 159 -24.79 -12.66 4.02
CA PHE A 159 -25.22 -11.45 4.72
C PHE A 159 -24.17 -10.34 4.61
N GLY A 160 -24.08 -9.72 3.43
CA GLY A 160 -23.14 -8.63 3.16
C GLY A 160 -21.67 -9.08 3.06
N TYR A 161 -20.81 -8.15 2.63
CA TYR A 161 -19.38 -8.42 2.49
C TYR A 161 -18.67 -8.42 3.85
N ASP A 162 -19.05 -7.53 4.76
CA ASP A 162 -18.47 -7.34 6.11
C ASP A 162 -18.93 -8.38 7.13
N SER A 163 -18.92 -9.63 6.68
CA SER A 163 -19.43 -10.79 7.37
C SER A 163 -18.39 -11.91 7.36
N GLY A 164 -18.83 -13.14 7.63
CA GLY A 164 -18.02 -14.35 7.43
C GLY A 164 -17.45 -14.47 6.02
N TYR A 165 -18.07 -13.83 5.03
CA TYR A 165 -17.57 -13.80 3.65
C TYR A 165 -16.15 -13.19 3.59
N ALA A 166 -15.97 -11.99 4.15
CA ALA A 166 -14.65 -11.35 4.23
C ALA A 166 -13.66 -12.20 5.03
N ALA A 167 -14.07 -12.72 6.20
CA ALA A 167 -13.18 -13.50 7.06
C ALA A 167 -12.65 -14.79 6.39
N LEU A 168 -13.50 -15.48 5.63
CA LEU A 168 -13.09 -16.67 4.86
C LEU A 168 -12.19 -16.30 3.68
N THR A 169 -12.53 -15.24 2.96
CA THR A 169 -11.75 -14.77 1.80
C THR A 169 -10.36 -14.31 2.26
N GLU A 170 -10.28 -13.60 3.40
CA GLU A 170 -9.02 -13.17 4.01
C GLU A 170 -8.14 -14.32 4.49
N ARG A 171 -8.75 -15.43 4.91
CA ARG A 171 -8.02 -16.68 5.17
C ARG A 171 -7.64 -17.43 3.89
N GLY A 172 -7.93 -16.92 2.69
CA GLY A 172 -7.59 -17.61 1.44
C GLY A 172 -8.52 -18.80 1.15
N TYR A 173 -9.81 -18.70 1.48
CA TYR A 173 -10.81 -19.66 1.00
C TYR A 173 -11.65 -19.03 -0.10
N ARG A 174 -11.97 -19.83 -1.13
CA ARG A 174 -12.95 -19.42 -2.13
C ARG A 174 -14.34 -19.45 -1.52
N VAL A 175 -15.09 -18.37 -1.62
CA VAL A 175 -16.49 -18.32 -1.17
C VAL A 175 -17.39 -18.04 -2.37
N SER A 176 -18.40 -18.87 -2.57
CA SER A 176 -19.43 -18.68 -3.59
C SER A 176 -20.81 -18.68 -2.94
N PHE A 177 -21.71 -17.87 -3.48
CA PHE A 177 -23.05 -17.70 -2.94
C PHE A 177 -24.06 -17.51 -4.06
N LEU A 178 -25.32 -17.86 -3.81
CA LEU A 178 -26.37 -17.71 -4.83
C LEU A 178 -27.03 -16.32 -4.77
N PHE A 179 -27.31 -15.85 -3.55
CA PHE A 179 -27.97 -14.58 -3.26
C PHE A 179 -27.21 -13.78 -2.19
N ASP A 180 -27.27 -12.46 -2.33
CA ASP A 180 -26.85 -11.50 -1.31
C ASP A 180 -28.09 -10.96 -0.57
N GLN A 181 -28.06 -10.97 0.76
CA GLN A 181 -29.20 -10.56 1.58
C GLN A 181 -29.59 -9.09 1.36
N GLY A 182 -28.62 -8.18 1.20
CA GLY A 182 -28.91 -6.77 0.99
C GLY A 182 -29.45 -6.51 -0.42
N ARG A 183 -28.78 -7.06 -1.43
CA ARG A 183 -29.12 -6.83 -2.84
C ARG A 183 -30.36 -7.58 -3.30
N ASP A 184 -30.48 -8.86 -2.97
CA ASP A 184 -31.46 -9.76 -3.59
C ASP A 184 -32.72 -9.98 -2.72
N ILE A 185 -32.59 -9.92 -1.39
CA ILE A 185 -33.71 -10.18 -0.46
C ILE A 185 -34.33 -8.87 0.02
N SER A 186 -33.53 -8.01 0.68
CA SER A 186 -34.04 -6.77 1.30
C SER A 186 -34.61 -5.78 0.27
N SER A 187 -34.15 -5.84 -0.98
CA SER A 187 -34.65 -5.01 -2.07
C SER A 187 -36.10 -5.30 -2.46
N LEU A 188 -36.65 -6.45 -2.06
CA LEU A 188 -37.99 -6.91 -2.41
C LEU A 188 -39.00 -6.75 -1.26
N HIS A 189 -38.56 -6.37 -0.06
CA HIS A 189 -39.43 -6.05 1.07
C HIS A 189 -39.67 -4.53 1.14
N ALA A 190 -40.91 -4.09 0.87
CA ALA A 190 -41.28 -2.67 0.87
C ALA A 190 -41.11 -1.95 2.22
N ASN A 191 -41.10 -2.71 3.33
CA ASN A 191 -40.97 -2.20 4.70
C ASN A 191 -39.58 -2.43 5.31
N ASP A 192 -38.67 -3.10 4.59
CA ASP A 192 -37.31 -3.29 5.10
C ASP A 192 -36.55 -1.96 5.04
N TRP A 193 -35.80 -1.68 6.10
CA TRP A 193 -34.84 -0.57 6.07
C TRP A 193 -33.79 -0.87 4.99
N ARG A 194 -33.97 -0.28 3.81
CA ARG A 194 -32.91 -0.23 2.81
C ARG A 194 -31.99 0.92 3.15
N GLN A 195 -30.74 0.59 3.51
CA GLN A 195 -29.70 1.60 3.56
C GLN A 195 -29.56 2.20 2.15
N ALA A 196 -29.79 3.50 2.07
CA ALA A 196 -29.53 4.29 0.87
C ALA A 196 -28.13 4.00 0.32
N ASP A 197 -28.01 3.82 -1.01
CA ASP A 197 -26.71 3.67 -1.67
C ASP A 197 -25.81 4.91 -1.45
N TYR A 198 -26.43 6.06 -1.17
CA TYR A 198 -25.76 7.27 -0.72
C TYR A 198 -26.58 8.02 0.36
N PRO A 199 -26.41 7.68 1.65
CA PRO A 199 -27.26 8.20 2.73
C PRO A 199 -27.23 9.72 2.89
N ILE A 200 -26.09 10.36 2.65
CA ILE A 200 -25.96 11.82 2.76
C ILE A 200 -26.82 12.51 1.68
N MET A 201 -26.75 12.07 0.42
CA MET A 201 -27.57 12.63 -0.65
C MET A 201 -29.06 12.41 -0.41
N ASP A 202 -29.44 11.21 0.04
CA ASP A 202 -30.83 10.91 0.35
C ASP A 202 -31.36 11.74 1.53
N SER A 203 -30.51 12.11 2.48
CA SER A 203 -30.90 12.95 3.61
C SER A 203 -31.36 14.35 3.19
N PHE A 204 -30.91 14.87 2.05
CA PHE A 204 -31.32 16.20 1.56
C PHE A 204 -32.81 16.28 1.20
N LYS A 205 -33.48 15.15 0.98
CA LYS A 205 -34.95 15.09 0.81
C LYS A 205 -35.71 15.51 2.07
N GLN A 206 -35.04 15.52 3.23
CA GLN A 206 -35.61 15.91 4.52
C GLN A 206 -35.53 17.43 4.76
N ILE A 207 -34.90 18.20 3.87
CA ILE A 207 -34.77 19.65 4.03
C ILE A 207 -36.14 20.31 3.84
N VAL A 208 -36.57 21.04 4.86
CA VAL A 208 -37.73 21.94 4.80
C VAL A 208 -37.23 23.34 4.50
N TRP A 209 -37.62 23.87 3.33
CA TRP A 209 -37.23 25.21 2.90
C TRP A 209 -38.14 26.28 3.51
N ASP A 210 -37.55 27.40 3.89
CA ASP A 210 -38.25 28.62 4.25
C ASP A 210 -38.78 29.34 2.99
N GLU A 211 -39.74 30.23 3.16
CA GLU A 211 -40.20 31.09 2.07
C GLU A 211 -39.14 32.14 1.71
N GLN A 212 -38.38 32.60 2.72
CA GLN A 212 -37.29 33.55 2.58
C GLN A 212 -36.07 32.95 1.86
N ALA A 213 -35.39 33.80 1.10
CA ALA A 213 -34.16 33.48 0.39
C ALA A 213 -32.97 34.29 0.92
N LEU A 214 -31.78 33.72 0.79
CA LEU A 214 -30.54 34.46 1.00
C LEU A 214 -30.39 35.57 -0.08
N PRO A 215 -29.94 36.77 0.31
CA PRO A 215 -29.57 37.81 -0.65
C PRO A 215 -28.48 37.36 -1.64
N ASP A 216 -28.58 37.83 -2.89
CA ASP A 216 -27.55 37.62 -3.90
C ASP A 216 -26.23 38.33 -3.53
N TYR A 217 -25.12 37.82 -4.07
CA TYR A 217 -23.77 38.36 -3.88
C TYR A 217 -23.25 38.35 -2.43
N LEU A 218 -23.85 37.54 -1.55
CA LEU A 218 -23.23 37.22 -0.26
C LEU A 218 -21.95 36.42 -0.47
N SER A 219 -21.02 36.54 0.50
CA SER A 219 -19.94 35.57 0.60
C SER A 219 -20.51 34.21 1.02
N PRO A 220 -19.92 33.08 0.58
CA PRO A 220 -20.39 31.76 0.99
C PRO A 220 -20.35 31.59 2.51
N PHE A 221 -19.39 32.21 3.20
CA PHE A 221 -19.27 32.18 4.67
C PHE A 221 -20.43 32.90 5.37
N GLN A 222 -20.82 34.08 4.87
CA GLN A 222 -21.99 34.81 5.38
C GLN A 222 -23.27 34.01 5.16
N ALA A 223 -23.42 33.39 3.99
CA ALA A 223 -24.55 32.52 3.67
C ALA A 223 -24.64 31.31 4.62
N ILE A 224 -23.52 30.66 4.92
CA ILE A 224 -23.44 29.53 5.85
C ILE A 224 -23.88 29.95 7.25
N ARG A 225 -23.27 31.01 7.82
CA ARG A 225 -23.60 31.48 9.17
C ARG A 225 -25.08 31.82 9.32
N ARG A 226 -25.63 32.57 8.37
CA ARG A 226 -27.06 32.94 8.35
C ARG A 226 -27.96 31.71 8.23
N SER A 227 -27.63 30.77 7.35
CA SER A 227 -28.44 29.56 7.14
C SER A 227 -28.45 28.66 8.37
N MET A 228 -27.30 28.46 9.01
CA MET A 228 -27.19 27.65 10.23
C MET A 228 -27.95 28.27 11.40
N ALA A 229 -27.78 29.57 11.65
CA ALA A 229 -28.48 30.28 12.71
C ALA A 229 -30.01 30.27 12.49
N HIS A 230 -30.48 30.50 11.25
CA HIS A 230 -31.90 30.43 10.90
C HIS A 230 -32.48 29.02 11.09
N PHE A 231 -31.72 27.99 10.72
CA PHE A 231 -32.14 26.60 10.92
C PHE A 231 -32.28 26.25 12.40
N TRP A 232 -31.36 26.69 13.26
CA TRP A 232 -31.45 26.42 14.70
C TRP A 232 -32.63 27.11 15.38
N SER A 233 -33.06 28.26 14.88
CA SER A 233 -34.21 29.00 15.45
C SER A 233 -35.55 28.53 14.90
N THR A 234 -35.62 28.12 13.62
CA THR A 234 -36.90 27.84 12.94
C THR A 234 -37.11 26.37 12.55
N GLY A 235 -36.05 25.57 12.50
CA GLY A 235 -36.06 24.23 11.92
C GLY A 235 -36.15 24.20 10.38
N ARG A 236 -36.12 25.37 9.71
CA ARG A 236 -36.20 25.52 8.25
C ARG A 236 -34.91 26.12 7.68
N LEU A 237 -34.61 25.84 6.43
CA LEU A 237 -33.42 26.37 5.74
C LEU A 237 -33.81 27.47 4.76
N LEU A 238 -33.08 28.58 4.75
CA LEU A 238 -33.27 29.67 3.77
C LEU A 238 -33.00 29.15 2.35
N LYS A 239 -33.77 29.62 1.36
CA LYS A 239 -33.52 29.28 -0.05
C LYS A 239 -32.16 29.82 -0.51
N PRO A 240 -31.42 29.08 -1.37
CA PRO A 240 -30.12 29.52 -1.86
C PRO A 240 -30.26 30.82 -2.69
N PRO A 241 -29.22 31.68 -2.72
CA PRO A 241 -29.18 32.82 -3.62
C PRO A 241 -29.02 32.36 -5.08
N ALA A 242 -29.25 33.25 -6.05
CA ALA A 242 -28.97 32.98 -7.44
C ALA A 242 -27.45 32.88 -7.69
N THR A 243 -26.66 33.73 -7.01
CA THR A 243 -25.20 33.73 -7.11
C THR A 243 -24.51 34.23 -5.85
N PHE A 244 -23.27 33.79 -5.62
CA PHE A 244 -22.37 34.34 -4.60
C PHE A 244 -21.49 35.45 -5.17
N ASN A 245 -20.74 36.15 -4.31
CA ASN A 245 -19.74 37.13 -4.72
C ASN A 245 -18.50 36.53 -5.43
N GLN A 246 -18.45 35.22 -5.59
CA GLN A 246 -17.34 34.50 -6.22
C GLN A 246 -17.81 33.16 -6.80
N THR A 247 -17.11 32.67 -7.81
CA THR A 247 -17.36 31.35 -8.40
C THR A 247 -16.84 30.24 -7.49
N LEU A 248 -17.64 29.20 -7.30
CA LEU A 248 -17.28 28.01 -6.54
C LEU A 248 -17.34 26.79 -7.48
N ASP A 249 -16.25 26.04 -7.57
CA ASP A 249 -16.24 24.74 -8.25
C ASP A 249 -16.58 23.65 -7.24
N THR A 250 -17.77 23.07 -7.34
CA THR A 250 -18.26 22.03 -6.41
C THR A 250 -18.59 20.74 -7.13
N GLN A 251 -18.05 20.53 -8.34
CA GLN A 251 -18.43 19.42 -9.22
C GLN A 251 -18.15 18.03 -8.63
N GLY A 252 -17.12 17.89 -7.80
CA GLY A 252 -16.85 16.66 -7.05
C GLY A 252 -17.36 16.66 -5.61
N GLY A 253 -17.93 17.76 -5.13
CA GLY A 253 -18.47 17.89 -3.78
C GLY A 253 -17.99 19.13 -3.01
N LEU A 254 -18.39 19.20 -1.74
CA LEU A 254 -18.12 20.33 -0.85
C LEU A 254 -18.00 19.88 0.61
N TRP A 255 -16.95 20.32 1.30
CA TRP A 255 -16.80 20.16 2.76
C TRP A 255 -16.66 21.50 3.47
N LEU A 256 -17.36 21.63 4.59
CA LEU A 256 -17.21 22.72 5.56
C LEU A 256 -16.39 22.23 6.76
N SER A 257 -15.42 23.04 7.17
CA SER A 257 -14.61 22.83 8.37
C SER A 257 -14.73 24.05 9.28
N LEU A 258 -14.79 23.78 10.59
CA LEU A 258 -14.85 24.76 11.66
C LEU A 258 -13.59 24.65 12.53
N ARG A 259 -12.84 25.73 12.70
CA ARG A 259 -11.61 25.78 13.51
C ARG A 259 -11.66 26.94 14.50
N ALA A 260 -11.28 26.67 15.74
CA ALA A 260 -11.15 27.69 16.77
C ALA A 260 -10.06 28.70 16.40
N GLN A 261 -10.28 29.99 16.64
CA GLN A 261 -9.27 31.02 16.38
C GLN A 261 -8.06 30.93 17.32
N ASP A 262 -8.23 30.40 18.53
CA ASP A 262 -7.20 30.21 19.56
C ASP A 262 -6.46 28.86 19.47
N HIS A 263 -7.06 27.86 18.81
CA HIS A 263 -6.51 26.52 18.61
C HIS A 263 -6.70 26.03 17.17
N LEU A 264 -6.08 26.74 16.23
CA LEU A 264 -6.21 26.53 14.78
C LEU A 264 -5.92 25.11 14.31
N TYR A 265 -5.12 24.33 15.04
CA TYR A 265 -4.70 22.99 14.63
C TYR A 265 -5.68 21.89 15.07
N THR A 266 -6.59 22.18 16.02
CA THR A 266 -7.65 21.26 16.45
C THR A 266 -8.96 21.61 15.75
N SER A 267 -9.39 20.77 14.81
CA SER A 267 -10.68 20.94 14.13
C SER A 267 -11.82 20.80 15.15
N GLN A 268 -12.70 21.80 15.23
CA GLN A 268 -13.90 21.74 16.08
C GLN A 268 -15.08 21.04 15.39
N GLY A 269 -15.01 20.84 14.08
CA GLY A 269 -15.95 20.02 13.32
C GLY A 269 -15.68 20.05 11.82
N ARG A 270 -15.98 18.96 11.11
CA ARG A 270 -15.86 18.89 9.64
C ARG A 270 -16.97 18.00 9.08
N HIS A 271 -17.72 18.50 8.10
CA HIS A 271 -18.79 17.75 7.44
C HIS A 271 -18.95 18.17 5.98
N GLY A 272 -19.41 17.27 5.12
CA GLY A 272 -19.62 17.55 3.70
C GLY A 272 -20.20 16.37 2.94
N PHE A 273 -20.17 16.47 1.62
CA PHE A 273 -20.67 15.44 0.72
C PHE A 273 -19.88 15.43 -0.61
N TRP A 274 -19.68 14.24 -1.16
CA TRP A 274 -19.15 14.01 -2.51
C TRP A 274 -20.25 14.17 -3.53
N GLN A 275 -19.93 14.69 -4.71
CA GLN A 275 -20.81 14.67 -5.87
C GLN A 275 -20.27 13.64 -6.86
N LEU A 276 -20.92 12.48 -6.89
CA LEU A 276 -20.50 11.36 -7.71
C LEU A 276 -20.87 11.61 -9.19
N PRO A 277 -20.10 11.09 -10.17
CA PRO A 277 -20.37 11.31 -11.59
C PRO A 277 -21.72 10.79 -12.09
N ASP A 278 -22.30 9.81 -11.39
CA ASP A 278 -23.62 9.21 -11.65
C ASP A 278 -24.79 9.98 -11.02
N CYS A 279 -24.50 10.97 -10.17
CA CYS A 279 -25.53 11.78 -9.51
C CYS A 279 -25.93 12.99 -10.38
N LYS A 280 -27.17 13.49 -10.17
CA LYS A 280 -27.62 14.75 -10.78
C LYS A 280 -26.72 15.90 -10.30
N PRO A 281 -26.19 16.75 -11.21
CA PRO A 281 -25.34 17.87 -10.82
C PRO A 281 -26.05 18.84 -9.87
N ILE A 282 -25.35 19.27 -8.83
CA ILE A 282 -25.83 20.26 -7.84
C ILE A 282 -25.17 21.60 -8.13
N SER A 283 -25.95 22.67 -8.18
CA SER A 283 -25.41 24.03 -8.35
C SER A 283 -24.64 24.47 -7.10
N ALA A 284 -23.63 25.33 -7.27
CA ALA A 284 -22.83 25.83 -6.15
C ALA A 284 -23.68 26.49 -5.02
N PRO A 285 -24.69 27.35 -5.30
CA PRO A 285 -25.56 27.88 -4.25
C PRO A 285 -26.32 26.82 -3.45
N LEU A 286 -26.81 25.79 -4.13
CA LEU A 286 -27.51 24.68 -3.49
C LEU A 286 -26.55 23.82 -2.66
N ALA A 287 -25.33 23.57 -3.16
CA ALA A 287 -24.29 22.83 -2.46
C ALA A 287 -23.90 23.51 -1.13
N VAL A 288 -23.77 24.84 -1.12
CA VAL A 288 -23.50 25.61 0.11
C VAL A 288 -24.67 25.50 1.10
N SER A 289 -25.92 25.51 0.62
CA SER A 289 -27.09 25.32 1.49
C SER A 289 -27.12 23.92 2.10
N TYR A 290 -26.84 22.87 1.31
CA TYR A 290 -26.75 21.50 1.78
C TYR A 290 -25.66 21.29 2.83
N VAL A 291 -24.44 21.82 2.62
CA VAL A 291 -23.38 21.69 3.62
C VAL A 291 -23.72 22.48 4.89
N SER A 292 -24.38 23.63 4.77
CA SER A 292 -24.87 24.40 5.92
C SER A 292 -25.86 23.59 6.75
N TRP A 293 -26.81 22.93 6.10
CA TRP A 293 -27.80 22.08 6.77
C TRP A 293 -27.16 20.86 7.45
N LEU A 294 -26.24 20.16 6.76
CA LEU A 294 -25.51 19.04 7.37
C LEU A 294 -24.76 19.47 8.63
N PHE A 295 -24.06 20.61 8.56
CA PHE A 295 -23.26 21.09 9.67
C PHE A 295 -24.14 21.63 10.81
N ALA A 296 -25.25 22.31 10.50
CA ALA A 296 -26.21 22.76 11.51
C ALA A 296 -26.79 21.58 12.30
N ARG A 297 -27.12 20.46 11.62
CA ARG A 297 -27.57 19.22 12.27
C ARG A 297 -26.46 18.57 13.09
N HIS A 298 -25.22 18.56 12.57
CA HIS A 298 -24.06 18.02 13.29
C HIS A 298 -23.86 18.70 14.65
N LEU A 299 -24.08 20.01 14.73
CA LEU A 299 -23.97 20.79 15.98
C LEU A 299 -25.30 20.97 16.72
N GLN A 300 -26.40 20.33 16.29
CA GLN A 300 -27.73 20.62 16.84
C GLN A 300 -27.83 20.32 18.34
N ASN A 301 -27.10 19.32 18.83
CA ASN A 301 -27.10 18.92 20.23
C ASN A 301 -25.99 19.62 21.06
N ASP A 302 -25.18 20.50 20.47
CA ASP A 302 -24.19 21.28 21.21
C ASP A 302 -24.86 22.52 21.85
N PRO A 303 -24.90 22.65 23.19
CA PRO A 303 -25.52 23.79 23.87
C PRO A 303 -24.81 25.12 23.59
N HIS A 304 -23.55 25.09 23.14
CA HIS A 304 -22.75 26.26 22.80
C HIS A 304 -22.56 26.46 21.29
N ARG A 305 -23.39 25.81 20.46
CA ARG A 305 -23.25 25.82 18.98
C ARG A 305 -23.14 27.22 18.35
N GLU A 306 -23.89 28.20 18.84
CA GLU A 306 -23.89 29.57 18.31
C GLU A 306 -22.58 30.28 18.65
N GLN A 307 -22.20 30.28 19.94
CA GLN A 307 -20.92 30.81 20.41
C GLN A 307 -19.74 30.12 19.70
N ARG A 308 -19.82 28.81 19.48
CA ARG A 308 -18.79 28.04 18.78
C ARG A 308 -18.68 28.48 17.33
N LEU A 309 -19.81 28.66 16.64
CA LEU A 309 -19.82 29.16 15.27
C LEU A 309 -19.18 30.55 15.21
N ASP A 310 -19.58 31.47 16.09
CA ASP A 310 -19.08 32.85 16.12
C ASP A 310 -17.58 32.96 16.41
N ASN A 311 -17.06 32.11 17.30
CA ASN A 311 -15.64 32.12 17.69
C ASN A 311 -14.73 31.25 16.81
N SER A 312 -15.27 30.72 15.71
CA SER A 312 -14.53 29.86 14.79
C SER A 312 -14.35 30.49 13.42
N ALA A 313 -13.22 30.18 12.79
CA ALA A 313 -13.00 30.41 11.37
C ALA A 313 -13.66 29.30 10.53
N LEU A 314 -14.25 29.69 9.39
CA LEU A 314 -14.78 28.77 8.40
C LEU A 314 -13.78 28.47 7.28
N GLY A 315 -13.73 27.20 6.87
CA GLY A 315 -12.98 26.78 5.69
C GLY A 315 -13.80 25.84 4.80
N LEU A 316 -13.83 26.13 3.50
CA LEU A 316 -14.47 25.30 2.49
C LEU A 316 -13.43 24.56 1.64
N SER A 317 -13.55 23.24 1.58
CA SER A 317 -12.85 22.41 0.60
C SER A 317 -13.77 22.20 -0.60
N LEU A 318 -13.40 22.82 -1.71
CA LEU A 318 -14.01 22.71 -3.03
C LEU A 318 -13.35 21.57 -3.81
N PHE A 319 -14.12 20.59 -4.23
CA PHE A 319 -13.62 19.43 -4.95
C PHE A 319 -13.94 19.56 -6.44
N GLY A 320 -12.89 19.48 -7.28
CA GLY A 320 -13.05 19.34 -8.72
C GLY A 320 -13.73 18.00 -9.08
N PRO A 321 -14.05 17.76 -10.35
CA PRO A 321 -14.77 16.55 -10.77
C PRO A 321 -14.05 15.27 -10.30
N LEU A 322 -14.84 14.28 -9.88
CA LEU A 322 -14.32 12.97 -9.50
C LEU A 322 -14.02 12.15 -10.76
N GLU A 323 -12.75 11.87 -11.01
CA GLU A 323 -12.27 11.09 -12.15
C GLU A 323 -11.88 9.68 -11.71
N THR A 324 -12.45 8.64 -12.33
CA THR A 324 -12.05 7.27 -12.04
C THR A 324 -10.56 7.07 -12.35
N CYS A 325 -9.82 6.44 -11.45
CA CYS A 325 -8.39 6.17 -11.63
C CYS A 325 -7.99 4.79 -11.11
N ASN A 326 -6.88 4.24 -11.62
CA ASN A 326 -6.25 3.08 -10.99
C ASN A 326 -5.34 3.51 -9.82
N PRO A 327 -4.91 2.58 -8.95
CA PRO A 327 -3.97 2.88 -7.87
C PRO A 327 -2.70 3.61 -8.28
N GLY A 328 -2.18 3.40 -9.50
CA GLY A 328 -1.00 4.10 -10.01
C GLY A 328 -1.26 5.49 -10.62
N ASP A 329 -2.52 5.83 -10.91
CA ASP A 329 -2.85 6.95 -11.80
C ASP A 329 -3.05 8.30 -11.09
N PHE A 330 -2.33 8.57 -9.99
CA PHE A 330 -2.40 9.82 -9.24
C PHE A 330 -1.04 10.26 -8.67
N ASP A 331 -0.89 11.58 -8.48
CA ASP A 331 0.19 12.24 -7.72
C ASP A 331 -0.43 12.78 -6.42
N HIS A 332 0.10 12.36 -5.27
CA HIS A 332 -0.47 12.67 -3.96
C HIS A 332 -0.38 14.15 -3.55
N ARG A 333 0.45 14.95 -4.23
CA ARG A 333 0.56 16.40 -4.04
C ARG A 333 -0.48 17.16 -4.85
N GLN A 334 -0.87 16.60 -6.00
CA GLN A 334 -1.79 17.21 -6.93
C GLN A 334 -3.23 16.77 -6.70
N HIS A 335 -3.42 15.52 -6.33
CA HIS A 335 -4.73 14.88 -6.30
C HIS A 335 -5.09 14.44 -4.89
N GLY A 336 -6.32 14.77 -4.49
CA GLY A 336 -6.99 14.01 -3.45
C GLY A 336 -7.56 12.71 -4.03
N LEU A 337 -7.92 11.80 -3.14
CA LEU A 337 -8.52 10.51 -3.51
C LEU A 337 -9.85 10.33 -2.81
N MET A 338 -10.74 9.59 -3.45
CA MET A 338 -11.98 9.10 -2.87
C MET A 338 -12.14 7.62 -3.26
N ALA A 339 -12.40 6.75 -2.29
CA ALA A 339 -12.77 5.37 -2.53
C ALA A 339 -14.21 5.11 -2.13
N ARG A 340 -14.88 4.27 -2.91
CA ARG A 340 -16.24 3.80 -2.66
C ARG A 340 -16.29 2.29 -2.82
N SER A 341 -16.80 1.58 -1.81
CA SER A 341 -17.02 0.14 -1.92
C SER A 341 -18.00 -0.17 -3.04
N THR A 342 -17.74 -1.23 -3.82
CA THR A 342 -18.72 -1.75 -4.79
C THR A 342 -19.70 -2.74 -4.16
N GLU A 343 -19.42 -3.21 -2.95
CA GLU A 343 -20.25 -4.16 -2.20
C GLU A 343 -21.21 -3.46 -1.23
N ALA A 344 -20.75 -2.38 -0.61
CA ALA A 344 -21.51 -1.56 0.32
C ALA A 344 -21.41 -0.09 -0.14
N PRO A 345 -22.19 0.35 -1.14
CA PRO A 345 -22.00 1.64 -1.82
C PRO A 345 -22.07 2.87 -0.91
N TRP A 346 -22.68 2.76 0.27
CA TRP A 346 -22.70 3.79 1.32
C TRP A 346 -21.36 3.97 2.03
N LYS A 347 -20.45 2.99 1.98
CA LYS A 347 -19.08 3.07 2.50
C LYS A 347 -18.23 3.84 1.50
N MET A 348 -17.93 5.09 1.88
CA MET A 348 -17.11 5.98 1.08
C MET A 348 -16.24 6.86 1.98
N GLY A 349 -15.01 7.10 1.54
CA GLY A 349 -14.04 7.91 2.25
C GLY A 349 -13.05 8.54 1.29
N GLY A 350 -12.45 9.65 1.69
CA GLY A 350 -11.44 10.30 0.86
C GLY A 350 -10.35 10.97 1.67
N ALA A 351 -9.30 11.39 0.99
CA ALA A 351 -8.16 12.09 1.54
C ALA A 351 -7.86 13.30 0.66
N LEU A 352 -7.37 14.36 1.29
CA LEU A 352 -6.95 15.56 0.59
C LEU A 352 -5.52 15.37 0.04
N PRO A 353 -5.14 16.11 -1.02
CA PRO A 353 -3.75 16.15 -1.46
C PRO A 353 -2.84 16.75 -0.39
N ASN A 354 -1.56 16.36 -0.38
CA ASN A 354 -0.51 16.94 0.46
C ASN A 354 -0.95 17.06 1.94
N MET A 355 -1.57 15.99 2.48
CA MET A 355 -2.01 15.95 3.87
C MET A 355 -0.81 15.79 4.81
N PRO A 356 -0.75 16.55 5.93
CA PRO A 356 0.29 16.35 6.94
C PRO A 356 0.37 14.90 7.41
N GLY A 357 1.59 14.37 7.50
CA GLY A 357 1.87 12.99 7.88
C GLY A 357 1.92 11.98 6.72
N PHE A 358 1.51 12.37 5.51
CA PHE A 358 1.56 11.53 4.33
C PHE A 358 2.61 12.06 3.34
N HIS A 359 3.43 11.16 2.80
CA HIS A 359 4.61 11.55 2.01
C HIS A 359 4.73 10.81 0.68
N ASN A 360 3.89 9.79 0.45
CA ASN A 360 3.79 9.09 -0.82
C ASN A 360 2.38 8.57 -1.09
N GLU A 361 2.18 8.12 -2.34
CA GLU A 361 0.91 7.62 -2.85
C GLU A 361 0.43 6.36 -2.11
N THR A 362 1.33 5.42 -1.76
CA THR A 362 0.95 4.20 -1.02
C THR A 362 0.31 4.54 0.32
N GLN A 363 0.86 5.50 1.07
CA GLN A 363 0.31 5.90 2.37
C GLN A 363 -1.08 6.53 2.23
N ILE A 364 -1.27 7.43 1.26
CA ILE A 364 -2.57 8.08 1.02
C ILE A 364 -3.60 7.05 0.52
N LEU A 365 -3.22 6.16 -0.40
CA LEU A 365 -4.10 5.10 -0.89
C LEU A 365 -4.57 4.20 0.26
N ASN A 366 -3.65 3.75 1.13
CA ASN A 366 -3.99 2.89 2.25
C ASN A 366 -4.84 3.61 3.30
N HIS A 367 -4.58 4.89 3.56
CA HIS A 367 -5.42 5.71 4.43
C HIS A 367 -6.84 5.85 3.90
N VAL A 368 -7.00 6.08 2.60
CA VAL A 368 -8.31 6.18 1.95
C VAL A 368 -9.05 4.85 2.04
N ARG A 369 -8.38 3.73 1.71
CA ARG A 369 -8.98 2.38 1.73
C ARG A 369 -9.39 1.95 3.13
N PHE A 370 -8.44 1.92 4.06
CA PHE A 370 -8.61 1.21 5.32
C PHE A 370 -9.06 2.11 6.48
N ASN A 371 -8.71 3.39 6.48
CA ASN A 371 -9.04 4.29 7.58
C ASN A 371 -10.33 5.06 7.30
N ASN A 372 -10.39 5.77 6.17
CA ASN A 372 -11.51 6.67 5.89
C ASN A 372 -12.71 5.93 5.28
N THR A 373 -12.47 4.98 4.38
CA THR A 373 -13.55 4.17 3.76
C THR A 373 -13.88 2.93 4.58
N ARG A 374 -12.91 2.43 5.39
CA ARG A 374 -13.03 1.21 6.20
C ARG A 374 -13.34 -0.04 5.37
N LEU A 375 -12.68 -0.14 4.22
CA LEU A 375 -12.74 -1.33 3.37
C LEU A 375 -12.07 -2.50 4.08
N TRP A 376 -12.60 -3.71 3.88
CA TRP A 376 -11.85 -4.93 4.18
C TRP A 376 -10.71 -5.13 3.18
N ARG A 377 -9.75 -6.00 3.52
CA ARG A 377 -8.50 -6.12 2.75
C ARG A 377 -8.73 -6.42 1.26
N TYR A 378 -9.71 -7.28 0.97
CA TYR A 378 -10.06 -7.74 -0.36
C TYR A 378 -11.39 -7.17 -0.88
N GLU A 379 -11.98 -6.20 -0.18
CA GLU A 379 -13.25 -5.62 -0.59
C GLU A 379 -13.06 -4.83 -1.90
N PRO A 380 -13.82 -5.15 -2.96
CA PRO A 380 -13.69 -4.43 -4.21
C PRO A 380 -14.23 -3.00 -4.07
N TYR A 381 -13.55 -2.06 -4.72
CA TYR A 381 -13.84 -0.64 -4.63
C TYR A 381 -13.59 0.08 -5.95
N LYS A 382 -14.27 1.22 -6.13
CA LYS A 382 -13.94 2.22 -7.14
C LYS A 382 -13.06 3.29 -6.50
N LEU A 383 -12.03 3.70 -7.22
CA LEU A 383 -11.13 4.78 -6.82
C LEU A 383 -11.32 5.97 -7.75
N TYR A 384 -11.37 7.15 -7.16
CA TYR A 384 -11.47 8.42 -7.85
C TYR A 384 -10.32 9.32 -7.41
N LYS A 385 -9.73 10.04 -8.36
CA LYS A 385 -8.86 11.19 -8.10
C LYS A 385 -9.63 12.49 -8.35
N HIS A 386 -9.22 13.55 -7.68
CA HIS A 386 -9.81 14.87 -7.87
C HIS A 386 -8.85 15.97 -7.43
N THR A 387 -9.06 17.19 -7.92
CA THR A 387 -8.36 18.37 -7.41
C THR A 387 -9.10 18.96 -6.20
N VAL A 388 -8.40 19.75 -5.39
CA VAL A 388 -8.95 20.42 -4.22
C VAL A 388 -8.51 21.87 -4.18
N ARG A 389 -9.47 22.78 -4.13
CA ARG A 389 -9.24 24.19 -3.81
C ARG A 389 -9.81 24.47 -2.42
N LYS A 390 -9.07 25.21 -1.59
CA LYS A 390 -9.54 25.62 -0.26
C LYS A 390 -9.87 27.11 -0.29
N LEU A 391 -11.05 27.45 0.21
CA LEU A 391 -11.44 28.82 0.51
C LEU A 391 -11.48 28.96 2.03
N VAL A 392 -10.82 29.99 2.57
CA VAL A 392 -10.80 30.29 4.00
C VAL A 392 -11.51 31.62 4.22
N GLU A 393 -12.22 31.74 5.33
CA GLU A 393 -12.88 32.97 5.73
C GLU A 393 -11.85 34.12 5.80
N PRO A 394 -12.10 35.28 5.18
CA PRO A 394 -11.14 36.37 5.14
C PRO A 394 -10.65 36.77 6.54
N GLY A 395 -9.33 36.92 6.70
CA GLY A 395 -8.70 37.29 7.97
C GLY A 395 -8.44 36.13 8.93
N ALA A 396 -8.85 34.90 8.61
CA ALA A 396 -8.54 33.73 9.41
C ALA A 396 -7.20 33.07 9.04
N GLU A 397 -6.45 32.63 10.05
CA GLU A 397 -5.34 31.70 9.84
C GLU A 397 -5.85 30.29 9.57
N TRP A 398 -5.08 29.49 8.82
CA TRP A 398 -5.49 28.14 8.46
C TRP A 398 -4.29 27.21 8.20
N PRO A 399 -4.35 25.91 8.57
CA PRO A 399 -3.25 24.99 8.30
C PRO A 399 -2.93 24.86 6.81
N HIS A 400 -1.63 24.86 6.51
CA HIS A 400 -1.09 24.58 5.19
C HIS A 400 -1.34 23.12 4.78
N GLY A 401 -1.58 22.88 3.48
CA GLY A 401 -1.90 21.56 2.93
C GLY A 401 -3.40 21.28 2.74
N GLY A 402 -3.69 20.13 2.15
CA GLY A 402 -5.05 19.75 1.76
C GLY A 402 -5.59 20.53 0.54
N VAL A 403 -4.69 21.00 -0.32
CA VAL A 403 -4.97 21.73 -1.57
C VAL A 403 -4.12 21.15 -2.70
N SER A 404 -4.65 21.19 -3.92
CA SER A 404 -3.90 20.80 -5.12
C SER A 404 -2.87 21.87 -5.46
N ASP A 405 -1.61 21.47 -5.54
CA ASP A 405 -0.49 22.37 -5.85
C ASP A 405 -0.42 22.65 -7.37
N SER A 406 -1.12 23.66 -7.89
CA SER A 406 -1.11 23.92 -9.35
C SER A 406 0.26 24.34 -9.92
N GLU A 407 1.20 24.76 -9.08
CA GLU A 407 2.53 25.24 -9.48
C GLU A 407 3.64 24.57 -8.66
N GLN A 408 4.82 24.39 -9.26
CA GLN A 408 6.00 23.94 -8.52
C GLN A 408 6.34 24.93 -7.39
N PRO A 409 6.55 24.45 -6.15
CA PRO A 409 6.98 25.30 -5.04
C PRO A 409 8.25 26.09 -5.39
N TRP A 410 8.33 27.34 -4.95
CA TRP A 410 9.50 28.21 -5.21
C TRP A 410 10.83 27.57 -4.75
N ASP A 411 10.79 26.74 -3.70
CA ASP A 411 11.94 26.03 -3.13
C ASP A 411 12.39 24.81 -3.95
N GLU A 412 11.64 24.48 -5.01
CA GLU A 412 11.97 23.47 -6.03
C GLU A 412 12.23 24.09 -7.42
N GLN A 413 12.06 25.40 -7.61
CA GLN A 413 12.25 26.07 -8.90
C GLN A 413 13.74 26.40 -9.17
N PRO A 414 14.37 25.82 -10.21
CA PRO A 414 15.79 26.07 -10.51
C PRO A 414 16.11 27.55 -10.77
N GLY A 415 15.20 28.29 -11.42
CA GLY A 415 15.40 29.70 -11.75
C GLY A 415 15.55 30.62 -10.52
N ILE A 416 14.97 30.23 -9.38
CA ILE A 416 15.05 30.98 -8.12
C ILE A 416 16.26 30.52 -7.30
N ILE A 417 16.46 29.19 -7.17
CA ILE A 417 17.43 28.65 -6.21
C ILE A 417 18.84 28.54 -6.77
N GLN A 418 19.01 28.19 -8.05
CA GLN A 418 20.35 28.01 -8.63
C GLN A 418 21.24 29.27 -8.53
N PRO A 419 20.74 30.50 -8.75
CA PRO A 419 21.55 31.72 -8.55
C PRO A 419 22.08 31.84 -7.12
N ILE A 420 21.24 31.60 -6.11
CA ILE A 420 21.62 31.64 -4.69
C ILE A 420 22.68 30.58 -4.40
N ALA A 421 22.40 29.33 -4.77
CA ALA A 421 23.28 28.21 -4.47
C ALA A 421 24.64 28.34 -5.18
N LYS A 422 24.67 28.79 -6.43
CA LYS A 422 25.93 29.04 -7.17
C LYS A 422 26.73 30.19 -6.55
N GLN A 423 26.08 31.25 -6.09
CA GLN A 423 26.77 32.36 -5.43
C GLN A 423 27.39 31.92 -4.09
N LEU A 424 26.64 31.18 -3.26
CA LEU A 424 27.16 30.61 -2.01
C LEU A 424 28.37 29.71 -2.28
N PHE A 425 28.33 28.89 -3.33
CA PHE A 425 29.46 28.04 -3.70
C PHE A 425 30.68 28.84 -4.17
N ALA A 426 30.48 29.92 -4.94
CA ALA A 426 31.56 30.80 -5.37
C ALA A 426 32.25 31.47 -4.17
N TRP A 427 31.48 31.96 -3.19
CA TRP A 427 32.01 32.54 -1.96
C TRP A 427 32.76 31.54 -1.09
N ILE A 428 32.26 30.30 -0.96
CA ILE A 428 32.99 29.23 -0.27
C ILE A 428 34.34 28.94 -0.96
N LYS A 429 34.39 28.93 -2.30
CA LYS A 429 35.65 28.77 -3.05
C LYS A 429 36.62 29.95 -2.84
N GLN A 430 36.12 31.19 -2.72
CA GLN A 430 36.96 32.36 -2.38
C GLN A 430 37.59 32.21 -0.99
N ILE A 431 36.79 31.84 0.02
CA ILE A 431 37.28 31.59 1.38
C ILE A 431 38.32 30.47 1.39
N GLN A 432 38.09 29.39 0.64
CA GLN A 432 39.04 28.28 0.54
C GLN A 432 40.42 28.75 0.03
N ARG A 433 40.44 29.69 -0.93
CA ARG A 433 41.65 30.31 -1.49
C ARG A 433 42.28 31.38 -0.60
N GLY A 434 41.63 31.75 0.51
CA GLY A 434 42.05 32.86 1.35
C GLY A 434 41.76 34.24 0.76
N GLU A 435 40.86 34.32 -0.21
CA GLU A 435 40.42 35.57 -0.83
C GLU A 435 39.32 36.24 0.01
N ALA A 436 39.25 37.57 -0.03
CA ALA A 436 38.12 38.30 0.54
C ALA A 436 36.85 38.07 -0.30
N LEU A 437 35.70 37.97 0.36
CA LEU A 437 34.42 37.80 -0.32
C LEU A 437 34.10 39.03 -1.18
N SER A 438 33.83 38.80 -2.46
CA SER A 438 33.52 39.88 -3.41
C SER A 438 32.24 40.63 -3.03
N ASP A 439 32.27 41.96 -3.06
CA ASP A 439 31.12 42.83 -2.74
C ASP A 439 30.09 42.96 -3.87
N ALA A 440 30.44 42.53 -5.09
CA ALA A 440 29.54 42.53 -6.23
C ALA A 440 28.52 41.39 -6.13
N VAL A 441 27.47 41.59 -5.34
CA VAL A 441 26.31 40.69 -5.34
C VAL A 441 25.40 41.13 -6.49
N LYS A 442 25.10 40.22 -7.43
CA LYS A 442 23.93 40.38 -8.30
C LYS A 442 22.68 40.44 -7.40
N ASP A 443 21.64 41.17 -7.79
CA ASP A 443 20.36 41.17 -7.05
C ASP A 443 19.83 39.73 -6.91
N LEU A 444 20.10 39.09 -5.78
CA LEU A 444 19.65 37.75 -5.45
C LEU A 444 18.27 37.86 -4.82
N PHE A 445 17.27 37.31 -5.50
CA PHE A 445 15.91 37.27 -4.97
C PHE A 445 15.76 36.15 -3.93
N ILE A 446 15.51 36.52 -2.67
CA ILE A 446 15.23 35.59 -1.58
C ILE A 446 13.73 35.66 -1.27
N PRO A 447 12.96 34.59 -1.50
CA PRO A 447 11.52 34.60 -1.21
C PRO A 447 11.24 34.80 0.28
N ALA A 448 10.28 35.66 0.62
CA ALA A 448 9.87 35.93 2.01
C ALA A 448 9.31 34.68 2.74
N GLN A 449 8.94 33.65 1.99
CA GLN A 449 8.52 32.35 2.47
C GLN A 449 9.70 31.50 2.99
N CYS A 450 10.95 31.83 2.64
CA CYS A 450 12.16 31.22 3.18
C CYS A 450 12.32 31.63 4.65
N LYS A 451 12.10 30.70 5.58
CA LYS A 451 12.23 30.97 7.01
C LYS A 451 13.65 30.75 7.50
N TRP A 452 14.29 29.69 7.03
CA TRP A 452 15.69 29.42 7.30
C TRP A 452 16.41 28.95 6.05
N LEU A 453 17.70 29.29 5.96
CA LEU A 453 18.62 28.73 4.98
C LEU A 453 19.82 28.18 5.72
N PHE A 454 20.11 26.90 5.50
CA PHE A 454 21.29 26.21 6.00
C PHE A 454 22.29 25.99 4.87
N LEU A 455 23.54 26.35 5.14
CA LEU A 455 24.68 26.08 4.27
C LEU A 455 25.54 25.01 4.92
N SER A 456 25.55 23.82 4.31
CA SER A 456 26.44 22.73 4.70
C SER A 456 27.57 22.60 3.67
N VAL A 457 28.81 22.46 4.14
CA VAL A 457 30.00 22.29 3.29
C VAL A 457 30.58 20.91 3.50
N TYR A 458 30.94 20.24 2.41
CA TYR A 458 31.43 18.88 2.45
C TYR A 458 32.72 18.71 1.63
N SER A 459 33.55 17.75 2.04
CA SER A 459 34.68 17.26 1.26
C SER A 459 34.83 15.76 1.44
N GLN A 460 34.99 15.02 0.33
CA GLN A 460 35.10 13.56 0.33
C GLN A 460 33.99 12.88 1.15
N GLY A 461 32.78 13.46 1.09
CA GLY A 461 31.62 12.97 1.83
C GLY A 461 31.53 13.39 3.31
N LYS A 462 32.61 13.91 3.91
CA LYS A 462 32.56 14.39 5.30
C LYS A 462 32.03 15.82 5.37
N GLN A 463 31.11 16.06 6.30
CA GLN A 463 30.57 17.40 6.57
C GLN A 463 31.59 18.24 7.35
N LEU A 464 32.10 19.30 6.72
CA LEU A 464 33.10 20.20 7.26
C LEU A 464 32.51 21.41 7.99
N ALA A 465 31.28 21.81 7.63
CA ALA A 465 30.58 22.88 8.30
C ALA A 465 29.07 22.76 8.06
N CYS A 466 28.26 23.28 8.98
CA CYS A 466 26.86 23.57 8.72
C CYS A 466 26.37 24.67 9.65
N MET A 467 25.93 25.76 9.04
CA MET A 467 25.35 26.89 9.75
C MET A 467 24.04 27.26 9.07
N GLY A 468 23.11 27.84 9.83
CA GLY A 468 21.86 28.34 9.29
C GLY A 468 21.51 29.70 9.86
N ASN A 469 20.81 30.50 9.08
CA ASN A 469 20.27 31.78 9.50
C ASN A 469 18.88 32.01 8.87
N THR A 470 18.29 33.16 9.19
CA THR A 470 17.01 33.63 8.64
C THR A 470 17.29 34.69 7.56
N PRO A 471 17.49 34.32 6.29
CA PRO A 471 17.95 35.26 5.27
C PRO A 471 16.83 36.21 4.82
N GLN A 472 17.14 37.49 4.74
CA GLN A 472 16.25 38.52 4.17
C GLN A 472 16.88 39.19 2.94
N ASN A 473 18.20 39.27 2.89
CA ASN A 473 18.94 39.92 1.80
C ASN A 473 20.30 39.24 1.54
N ALA A 474 21.04 39.76 0.56
CA ALA A 474 22.34 39.22 0.19
C ALA A 474 23.42 39.36 1.28
N ALA A 475 23.33 40.38 2.15
CA ALA A 475 24.28 40.54 3.26
C ALA A 475 24.12 39.41 4.29
N ASP A 476 22.90 38.93 4.53
CA ASP A 476 22.65 37.76 5.38
C ASP A 476 23.28 36.49 4.81
N LEU A 477 23.27 36.32 3.49
CA LEU A 477 23.94 35.19 2.82
C LEU A 477 25.47 35.29 2.93
N LYS A 478 26.02 36.49 2.80
CA LYS A 478 27.46 36.74 2.99
C LYS A 478 27.88 36.42 4.42
N ALA A 479 27.14 36.92 5.42
CA ALA A 479 27.35 36.61 6.83
C ALA A 479 27.24 35.11 7.12
N LEU A 480 26.28 34.42 6.50
CA LEU A 480 26.16 32.96 6.63
C LEU A 480 27.43 32.25 6.17
N VAL A 481 28.01 32.65 5.03
CA VAL A 481 29.25 32.06 4.50
C VAL A 481 30.44 32.34 5.43
N GLU A 482 30.54 33.57 5.95
CA GLU A 482 31.59 33.95 6.90
C GLU A 482 31.52 33.14 8.20
N ILE A 483 30.32 32.96 8.77
CA ILE A 483 30.11 32.15 9.98
C ILE A 483 30.38 30.67 9.68
N THR A 484 29.94 30.16 8.53
CA THR A 484 30.20 28.78 8.10
C THR A 484 31.70 28.48 8.05
N ALA A 485 32.51 29.43 7.60
CA ALA A 485 33.96 29.30 7.51
C ALA A 485 34.69 29.31 8.88
N GLN A 486 33.99 29.69 9.96
CA GLN A 486 34.54 29.68 11.32
C GLN A 486 34.37 28.31 12.01
N ASP A 487 33.64 27.37 11.41
CA ASP A 487 33.46 26.02 11.97
C ASP A 487 34.82 25.36 12.24
N GLN A 488 34.97 24.77 13.44
CA GLN A 488 36.24 24.18 13.87
C GLN A 488 36.68 23.03 12.97
N ARG A 489 35.73 22.30 12.37
CA ARG A 489 36.00 21.19 11.44
C ARG A 489 36.58 21.66 10.10
N TRP A 490 36.38 22.93 9.75
CA TRP A 490 36.91 23.55 8.53
C TRP A 490 38.36 24.02 8.67
N GLN A 491 38.78 24.42 9.88
CA GLN A 491 40.10 25.01 10.12
C GLN A 491 41.31 24.18 9.61
N PRO A 492 41.34 22.85 9.73
CA PRO A 492 42.46 22.03 9.25
C PRO A 492 42.63 21.98 7.72
N LEU A 493 41.58 22.34 6.97
CA LEU A 493 41.49 22.21 5.52
C LEU A 493 41.55 23.57 4.80
N LYS A 494 41.64 24.65 5.56
CA LYS A 494 41.77 26.02 5.05
C LYS A 494 43.05 26.12 4.20
N GLN A 495 42.95 26.65 2.98
CA GLN A 495 44.04 26.80 2.01
C GLN A 495 44.60 25.48 1.41
N GLN A 496 43.96 24.33 1.65
CA GLN A 496 44.24 23.11 0.88
C GLN A 496 43.35 23.07 -0.37
N HIS A 497 43.92 22.69 -1.51
CA HIS A 497 43.17 22.40 -2.73
C HIS A 497 42.41 21.08 -2.58
N THR A 498 41.31 21.10 -1.84
CA THR A 498 40.38 19.99 -1.68
C THR A 498 39.17 20.17 -2.58
N ASP A 499 38.68 19.09 -3.18
CA ASP A 499 37.40 19.11 -3.89
C ASP A 499 36.26 19.29 -2.87
N LEU A 500 35.40 20.27 -3.12
CA LEU A 500 34.33 20.70 -2.24
C LEU A 500 32.99 20.69 -2.96
N TYR A 501 31.95 20.33 -2.23
CA TYR A 501 30.58 20.59 -2.62
C TYR A 501 29.82 21.21 -1.45
N ILE A 502 28.75 21.93 -1.78
CA ILE A 502 27.87 22.52 -0.78
C ILE A 502 26.47 21.97 -0.91
N ARG A 503 25.74 22.00 0.20
CA ARG A 503 24.31 21.74 0.27
C ARG A 503 23.60 22.94 0.89
N VAL A 504 22.59 23.44 0.20
CA VAL A 504 21.76 24.56 0.60
C VAL A 504 20.39 24.01 0.97
N SER A 505 20.07 23.97 2.26
CA SER A 505 18.78 23.47 2.75
C SER A 505 17.87 24.65 3.12
N LEU A 506 16.78 24.78 2.37
CA LEU A 506 15.79 25.84 2.51
C LEU A 506 14.63 25.31 3.33
N LEU A 507 14.34 25.97 4.44
CA LEU A 507 13.16 25.69 5.25
C LEU A 507 12.09 26.71 4.95
N SER A 508 10.99 26.22 4.43
CA SER A 508 9.76 26.97 4.16
C SER A 508 8.67 26.51 5.14
N GLN A 509 7.43 26.92 4.90
CA GLN A 509 6.18 26.45 5.53
C GLN A 509 6.34 25.74 6.90
N SER A 510 6.02 26.46 7.98
CA SER A 510 5.99 25.89 9.33
C SER A 510 4.65 25.20 9.59
N ASN A 511 4.68 24.02 10.20
CA ASN A 511 3.52 23.30 10.69
C ASN A 511 3.71 22.96 12.17
N TYR A 512 2.80 23.41 13.03
CA TYR A 512 2.82 23.11 14.45
C TYR A 512 2.36 21.67 14.70
N LEU A 513 3.19 20.87 15.38
CA LEU A 513 2.89 19.47 15.68
C LEU A 513 2.15 19.32 17.01
N GLY A 514 2.48 20.15 17.99
CA GLY A 514 1.82 20.15 19.30
C GLY A 514 2.77 20.48 20.46
N TYR A 515 2.25 20.33 21.69
CA TYR A 515 2.99 20.55 22.93
C TYR A 515 3.13 19.22 23.66
N ALA A 516 4.35 18.69 23.73
CA ALA A 516 4.62 17.35 24.27
C ALA A 516 6.08 17.18 24.69
N THR A 517 6.39 16.08 25.36
CA THR A 517 7.76 15.70 25.75
C THR A 517 8.48 14.84 24.70
N ASP A 518 7.72 14.14 23.85
CA ASP A 518 8.27 13.23 22.85
C ASP A 518 7.53 13.37 21.52
N LEU A 519 8.30 13.40 20.42
CA LEU A 519 7.78 13.45 19.06
C LEU A 519 6.85 12.27 18.72
N GLN A 520 7.03 11.10 19.36
CA GLN A 520 6.19 9.91 19.17
C GLN A 520 4.72 10.12 19.57
N GLN A 521 4.44 11.15 20.36
CA GLN A 521 3.06 11.49 20.76
C GLN A 521 2.25 12.08 19.60
N PHE A 522 2.90 12.46 18.49
CA PHE A 522 2.24 13.00 17.31
C PHE A 522 2.08 11.94 16.20
N GLY A 523 0.87 11.82 15.67
CA GLY A 523 0.57 10.89 14.56
C GLY A 523 0.83 11.42 13.15
N GLN A 524 1.27 12.69 12.98
CA GLN A 524 1.34 13.38 11.69
C GLN A 524 2.76 13.83 11.30
N PHE A 525 3.75 12.96 11.48
CA PHE A 525 5.14 13.26 11.12
C PHE A 525 5.80 12.06 10.42
N ALA A 526 6.73 12.32 9.49
CA ALA A 526 7.65 11.31 8.99
C ALA A 526 9.09 11.70 9.21
N LEU A 527 9.83 10.74 9.76
CA LEU A 527 11.26 10.82 9.99
C LEU A 527 11.99 11.10 8.67
N GLY A 528 12.95 12.02 8.71
CA GLY A 528 13.84 12.25 7.58
C GLY A 528 13.25 13.00 6.38
N HIS A 529 12.05 13.60 6.51
CA HIS A 529 11.42 14.35 5.42
C HIS A 529 11.44 15.86 5.62
N ASN A 530 11.01 16.30 6.80
CA ASN A 530 10.93 17.70 7.18
C ASN A 530 11.93 17.97 8.30
N ALA A 531 12.39 19.21 8.40
CA ALA A 531 13.17 19.63 9.55
C ALA A 531 12.24 19.71 10.76
N VAL A 532 12.72 19.30 11.93
CA VAL A 532 11.94 19.33 13.17
C VAL A 532 12.58 20.31 14.13
N THR A 533 11.75 21.10 14.80
CA THR A 533 12.17 22.02 15.84
C THR A 533 11.47 21.76 17.15
N ILE A 534 12.16 22.10 18.23
CA ILE A 534 11.57 22.25 19.55
C ILE A 534 11.85 23.65 20.07
N GLN A 535 10.89 24.20 20.81
CA GLN A 535 11.02 25.48 21.47
C GLN A 535 10.41 25.42 22.88
N HIS A 536 11.17 25.87 23.87
CA HIS A 536 10.71 26.05 25.25
C HIS A 536 11.28 27.38 25.77
N GLU A 537 10.40 28.35 26.04
CA GLU A 537 10.80 29.73 26.37
C GLU A 537 11.77 30.33 25.33
N GLN A 538 13.01 30.65 25.74
CA GLN A 538 14.09 31.17 24.89
C GLN A 538 14.98 30.06 24.28
N GLN A 539 14.76 28.80 24.66
CA GLN A 539 15.53 27.66 24.18
C GLN A 539 14.95 27.14 22.86
N PHE A 540 15.82 26.92 21.88
CA PHE A 540 15.43 26.49 20.54
C PHE A 540 16.42 25.48 19.97
N GLY A 541 15.89 24.39 19.40
CA GLY A 541 16.66 23.38 18.70
C GLY A 541 16.03 23.06 17.36
N ILE A 542 16.86 22.85 16.33
CA ILE A 542 16.43 22.45 14.99
C ILE A 542 17.31 21.35 14.43
N ILE A 543 16.70 20.30 13.88
CA ILE A 543 17.41 19.22 13.20
C ILE A 543 16.89 19.10 11.77
N LEU A 544 17.82 19.12 10.82
CA LEU A 544 17.54 18.93 9.40
C LEU A 544 17.18 17.46 9.13
N PRO A 545 16.31 17.17 8.15
CA PRO A 545 15.87 15.80 7.86
C PRO A 545 17.03 14.88 7.48
N GLU A 546 18.09 15.41 6.84
CA GLU A 546 19.25 14.63 6.43
C GLU A 546 19.97 13.93 7.58
N MET A 547 19.94 14.51 8.79
CA MET A 547 20.58 13.91 9.96
C MET A 547 19.82 12.66 10.39
N VAL A 548 18.49 12.70 10.31
CA VAL A 548 17.64 11.57 10.68
C VAL A 548 17.86 10.40 9.74
N THR A 549 17.94 10.67 8.42
CA THR A 549 18.20 9.64 7.41
C THR A 549 19.62 9.12 7.47
N GLN A 550 20.61 10.00 7.67
CA GLN A 550 22.02 9.63 7.76
C GLN A 550 22.29 8.71 8.95
N TYR A 551 21.75 9.03 10.12
CA TYR A 551 22.02 8.25 11.33
C TYR A 551 20.99 7.16 11.61
N HIS A 552 20.02 6.96 10.71
CA HIS A 552 18.90 6.03 10.88
C HIS A 552 18.19 6.19 12.23
N TRP A 553 17.98 7.44 12.64
CA TRP A 553 17.40 7.73 13.95
C TRP A 553 15.92 7.35 14.02
N THR A 554 15.56 6.71 15.12
CA THR A 554 14.17 6.57 15.57
C THR A 554 13.59 7.91 16.00
N ALA A 555 12.27 8.02 16.09
CA ALA A 555 11.60 9.22 16.59
C ALA A 555 12.05 9.60 18.02
N ARG A 556 12.38 8.60 18.84
CA ARG A 556 12.93 8.80 20.18
C ARG A 556 14.33 9.42 20.12
N GLN A 557 15.23 8.86 19.32
CA GLN A 557 16.60 9.40 19.16
C GLN A 557 16.60 10.82 18.59
N LEU A 558 15.69 11.11 17.65
CA LEU A 558 15.48 12.48 17.16
C LEU A 558 15.02 13.42 18.28
N SER A 559 14.09 12.98 19.14
CA SER A 559 13.65 13.76 20.30
C SER A 559 14.81 14.04 21.24
N GLU A 560 15.56 13.02 21.66
CA GLU A 560 16.71 13.15 22.55
C GLU A 560 17.76 14.14 21.99
N ALA A 561 18.06 14.04 20.69
CA ALA A 561 18.99 14.94 20.00
C ALA A 561 18.49 16.39 19.93
N LEU A 562 17.18 16.61 19.77
CA LEU A 562 16.58 17.94 19.77
C LEU A 562 16.65 18.60 21.16
N TYR A 563 16.32 17.87 22.23
CA TYR A 563 16.43 18.36 23.61
C TYR A 563 17.87 18.77 23.94
N GLN A 564 18.83 17.92 23.57
CA GLN A 564 20.24 18.23 23.74
C GLN A 564 20.64 19.49 22.97
N LYS A 565 20.21 19.60 21.69
CA LYS A 565 20.55 20.75 20.85
C LYS A 565 19.92 22.06 21.32
N ALA A 566 18.73 22.01 21.90
CA ALA A 566 18.05 23.17 22.48
C ALA A 566 18.60 23.55 23.87
N ASN A 567 19.48 22.72 24.47
CA ASN A 567 19.93 22.84 25.86
C ASN A 567 18.81 22.76 26.91
N ILE A 568 17.77 21.97 26.65
CA ILE A 568 16.69 21.73 27.61
C ILE A 568 17.13 20.58 28.54
N THR A 569 17.28 20.86 29.83
CA THR A 569 17.95 19.99 30.81
C THR A 569 17.09 18.83 31.34
N GLN A 570 15.77 18.91 31.20
CA GLN A 570 14.84 17.84 31.59
C GLN A 570 14.07 17.35 30.36
N GLN A 571 14.33 16.11 29.92
CA GLN A 571 13.62 15.51 28.78
C GLN A 571 12.11 15.29 29.05
N ASP A 572 11.69 15.31 30.31
CA ASP A 572 10.27 15.25 30.70
C ASP A 572 9.57 16.62 30.69
N GLN A 573 10.27 17.71 30.34
CA GLN A 573 9.62 19.02 30.19
C GLN A 573 8.97 19.14 28.82
N PRO A 574 7.66 19.42 28.74
CA PRO A 574 6.99 19.56 27.45
C PRO A 574 7.44 20.83 26.72
N ALA A 575 7.67 20.71 25.42
CA ALA A 575 8.10 21.78 24.53
C ALA A 575 7.13 21.94 23.35
N HIS A 576 7.19 23.08 22.67
CA HIS A 576 6.45 23.33 21.44
C HIS A 576 7.20 22.72 20.25
N TRP A 577 6.53 21.84 19.50
CA TRP A 577 7.11 21.15 18.36
C TRP A 577 6.60 21.73 17.04
N HIS A 578 7.51 21.94 16.09
CA HIS A 578 7.14 22.30 14.73
C HIS A 578 7.89 21.43 13.72
N SER A 579 7.29 21.22 12.56
CA SER A 579 7.98 20.72 11.38
C SER A 579 8.05 21.82 10.32
N TYR A 580 9.21 21.97 9.67
CA TYR A 580 9.40 22.86 8.55
C TYR A 580 9.63 22.03 7.29
N ARG A 581 8.89 22.37 6.23
CA ARG A 581 9.18 21.83 4.91
C ARG A 581 10.63 22.15 4.55
N CYS A 582 11.42 21.13 4.25
CA CYS A 582 12.83 21.29 3.93
C CYS A 582 13.08 20.84 2.48
N ARG A 583 13.74 21.69 1.69
CA ARG A 583 14.24 21.34 0.35
C ARG A 583 15.71 21.67 0.24
N SER A 584 16.48 20.67 -0.14
CA SER A 584 17.94 20.76 -0.17
C SER A 584 18.43 20.76 -1.61
N TRP A 585 19.35 21.66 -1.94
CA TRP A 585 20.00 21.73 -3.23
C TRP A 585 21.49 21.49 -3.05
N GLN A 586 22.11 20.74 -3.96
CA GLN A 586 23.54 20.47 -3.91
C GLN A 586 24.25 21.09 -5.10
N VAL A 587 25.43 21.66 -4.84
CA VAL A 587 26.29 22.28 -5.84
C VAL A 587 27.66 21.63 -5.81
N HIS A 588 28.10 21.09 -6.95
CA HIS A 588 29.44 20.53 -7.17
C HIS A 588 29.85 20.79 -8.62
N ALA A 589 31.13 21.13 -8.86
CA ALA A 589 31.65 21.41 -10.21
C ALA A 589 30.75 22.34 -11.07
N GLU A 590 30.14 23.37 -10.45
CA GLU A 590 29.21 24.34 -11.07
C GLU A 590 27.83 23.80 -11.48
N GLN A 591 27.60 22.50 -11.30
CA GLN A 591 26.29 21.88 -11.44
C GLN A 591 25.48 22.06 -10.15
N CYS A 592 24.18 22.31 -10.28
CA CYS A 592 23.27 22.52 -9.15
C CYS A 592 21.99 21.71 -9.33
N TYR A 593 21.65 20.87 -8.36
CA TYR A 593 20.50 19.97 -8.43
C TYR A 593 19.73 19.89 -7.11
N LEU A 594 18.42 19.69 -7.22
CA LEU A 594 17.52 19.45 -6.11
C LEU A 594 17.75 18.04 -5.55
N LEU A 595 17.72 17.91 -4.23
CA LEU A 595 17.73 16.65 -3.48
C LEU A 595 16.31 16.36 -3.00
N SER A 596 15.85 15.11 -3.14
CA SER A 596 14.57 14.67 -2.57
C SER A 596 14.77 13.53 -1.58
N SER A 597 13.78 13.30 -0.72
CA SER A 597 13.77 12.20 0.26
C SER A 597 13.55 10.81 -0.39
N GLU A 598 13.01 10.75 -1.61
CA GLU A 598 12.81 9.52 -2.40
C GLU A 598 13.87 9.30 -3.50
N GLN A 599 14.69 10.30 -3.82
CA GLN A 599 15.69 10.22 -4.88
C GLN A 599 17.04 10.70 -4.35
N PRO A 600 17.99 9.79 -4.11
CA PRO A 600 19.36 10.21 -4.05
C PRO A 600 19.91 10.40 -5.47
N LEU A 601 20.09 11.68 -5.77
CA LEU A 601 21.37 12.26 -6.20
C LEU A 601 21.77 12.23 -7.68
N ALA A 602 22.05 13.46 -8.14
CA ALA A 602 22.65 13.88 -9.41
C ALA A 602 21.85 13.53 -10.69
N PRO A 603 21.92 14.40 -11.73
CA PRO A 603 21.36 14.05 -13.04
C PRO A 603 21.89 12.69 -13.49
N ALA A 604 21.04 11.93 -14.19
CA ALA A 604 21.41 10.63 -14.74
C ALA A 604 22.75 10.76 -15.47
N CYS A 605 23.81 10.16 -14.93
CA CYS A 605 25.08 10.15 -15.62
C CYS A 605 24.89 9.40 -16.96
N GLN A 606 25.53 9.89 -18.02
CA GLN A 606 25.63 9.15 -19.28
C GLN A 606 26.59 7.98 -19.07
N THR A 607 26.08 6.92 -18.44
CA THR A 607 26.81 5.66 -18.27
C THR A 607 26.34 4.65 -19.29
N THR A 608 27.28 3.88 -19.84
CA THR A 608 26.97 2.71 -20.66
C THR A 608 26.30 1.63 -19.79
N ALA A 609 25.50 0.76 -20.41
CA ALA A 609 24.90 -0.39 -19.72
C ALA A 609 25.97 -1.29 -19.09
N GLU A 610 27.13 -1.43 -19.75
CA GLU A 610 28.29 -2.18 -19.24
C GLU A 610 28.84 -1.61 -17.93
N LEU A 611 29.01 -0.28 -17.84
CA LEU A 611 29.48 0.38 -16.62
C LEU A 611 28.47 0.25 -15.47
N GLN A 612 27.17 0.26 -15.77
CA GLN A 612 26.13 0.01 -14.77
C GLN A 612 26.20 -1.42 -14.25
N ARG A 613 26.28 -2.42 -15.14
CA ARG A 613 26.41 -3.83 -14.77
C ARG A 613 27.66 -4.09 -13.91
N SER A 614 28.81 -3.55 -14.31
CA SER A 614 30.06 -3.71 -13.55
C SER A 614 29.99 -3.05 -12.16
N SER A 615 29.28 -1.92 -12.05
CA SER A 615 29.02 -1.26 -10.77
C SER A 615 28.14 -2.13 -9.87
N TYR A 616 27.01 -2.64 -10.36
CA TYR A 616 26.17 -3.56 -9.58
C TYR A 616 26.92 -4.82 -9.12
N LEU A 617 27.73 -5.43 -9.99
CA LEU A 617 28.51 -6.60 -9.62
C LEU A 617 29.56 -6.26 -8.53
N SER A 618 30.20 -5.10 -8.64
CA SER A 618 31.13 -4.59 -7.63
C SER A 618 30.44 -4.36 -6.28
N PHE A 619 29.23 -3.81 -6.29
CA PHE A 619 28.38 -3.63 -5.12
C PHE A 619 28.08 -4.97 -4.42
N LEU A 620 27.65 -5.98 -5.19
CA LEU A 620 27.35 -7.31 -4.66
C LEU A 620 28.59 -7.98 -4.06
N ASN A 621 29.75 -7.88 -4.72
CA ASN A 621 31.01 -8.41 -4.22
C ASN A 621 31.46 -7.72 -2.93
N TYR A 622 31.26 -6.40 -2.82
CA TYR A 622 31.59 -5.62 -1.63
C TYR A 622 30.75 -6.02 -0.42
N HIS A 623 29.45 -6.26 -0.62
CA HIS A 623 28.53 -6.64 0.46
C HIS A 623 28.48 -8.15 0.75
N ARG A 624 29.37 -8.92 0.12
CA ARG A 624 29.61 -10.32 0.45
C ARG A 624 30.59 -10.43 1.61
N GLN A 625 30.17 -11.10 2.68
CA GLN A 625 30.98 -11.40 3.85
C GLN A 625 32.03 -12.48 3.55
N ARG A 626 33.09 -12.55 4.38
CA ARG A 626 34.15 -13.57 4.26
C ARG A 626 33.65 -15.01 4.39
N ASN A 627 32.54 -15.22 5.10
CA ASN A 627 31.88 -16.53 5.25
C ASN A 627 30.91 -16.85 4.09
N GLY A 628 30.89 -16.05 3.02
CA GLY A 628 30.04 -16.24 1.85
C GLY A 628 28.64 -15.65 1.97
N ARG A 629 28.23 -15.12 3.13
CA ARG A 629 26.90 -14.51 3.31
C ARG A 629 26.80 -13.19 2.55
N VAL A 630 25.66 -12.97 1.90
CA VAL A 630 25.28 -11.68 1.33
C VAL A 630 24.35 -10.99 2.31
N ASN A 631 24.67 -9.74 2.66
CA ASN A 631 23.80 -8.95 3.51
C ASN A 631 22.47 -8.65 2.79
N SER A 632 21.40 -8.42 3.54
CA SER A 632 20.10 -8.05 2.92
C SER A 632 20.04 -6.57 2.56
N HIS A 633 20.55 -5.72 3.45
CA HIS A 633 20.53 -4.27 3.32
C HIS A 633 21.83 -3.65 3.82
N TYR A 634 22.15 -2.49 3.26
CA TYR A 634 23.26 -1.66 3.70
C TYR A 634 22.79 -0.23 3.98
N TYR A 635 23.25 0.34 5.09
CA TYR A 635 22.94 1.66 5.59
C TYR A 635 24.13 2.60 5.33
N PRO A 636 24.16 3.30 4.18
CA PRO A 636 25.29 4.12 3.76
C PRO A 636 25.55 5.33 4.67
N GLY A 637 24.58 5.79 5.47
CA GLY A 637 24.81 6.96 6.32
C GLY A 637 25.72 6.68 7.53
N ILE A 638 25.69 5.45 8.04
CA ILE A 638 26.44 5.01 9.24
C ILE A 638 27.43 3.86 8.95
N HIS A 639 27.61 3.48 7.69
CA HIS A 639 28.43 2.33 7.31
C HIS A 639 28.04 1.03 8.04
N GLN A 640 26.74 0.72 8.10
CA GLN A 640 26.24 -0.46 8.81
C GLN A 640 25.53 -1.41 7.84
N VAL A 641 25.77 -2.71 7.97
CA VAL A 641 24.98 -3.75 7.30
C VAL A 641 23.93 -4.31 8.26
N ALA A 642 22.78 -4.70 7.73
CA ALA A 642 21.76 -5.37 8.54
C ALA A 642 22.31 -6.69 9.14
N GLN A 643 22.09 -6.92 10.44
CA GLN A 643 22.64 -8.07 11.16
C GLN A 643 21.81 -9.36 11.07
N HIS A 644 20.75 -9.40 10.25
CA HIS A 644 19.87 -10.56 10.11
C HIS A 644 20.51 -11.70 9.29
N ASP A 645 20.02 -12.93 9.47
CA ASP A 645 20.50 -14.11 8.75
C ASP A 645 20.22 -13.97 7.25
N GLY A 646 21.28 -13.86 6.45
CA GLY A 646 21.23 -13.47 5.04
C GLY A 646 21.06 -14.63 4.06
N LEU A 647 20.55 -15.79 4.48
CA LEU A 647 20.48 -16.97 3.62
C LEU A 647 19.63 -16.70 2.38
N PHE A 648 18.42 -16.16 2.54
CA PHE A 648 17.56 -15.80 1.42
C PHE A 648 18.26 -14.84 0.44
N SER A 649 18.84 -13.74 0.94
CA SER A 649 19.56 -12.77 0.11
C SER A 649 20.73 -13.43 -0.63
N THR A 650 21.48 -14.30 0.04
CA THR A 650 22.59 -15.06 -0.56
C THR A 650 22.11 -15.97 -1.69
N ALA A 651 21.08 -16.78 -1.41
CA ALA A 651 20.51 -17.71 -2.38
C ALA A 651 19.93 -16.98 -3.60
N TYR A 652 19.17 -15.91 -3.37
CA TYR A 652 18.56 -15.11 -4.43
C TYR A 652 19.61 -14.42 -5.30
N THR A 653 20.64 -13.82 -4.70
CA THR A 653 21.76 -13.20 -5.44
C THR A 653 22.49 -14.24 -6.29
N LEU A 654 22.83 -15.40 -5.72
CA LEU A 654 23.53 -16.47 -6.45
C LEU A 654 22.70 -17.01 -7.61
N TRP A 655 21.39 -17.18 -7.41
CA TRP A 655 20.48 -17.58 -8.48
C TRP A 655 20.51 -16.61 -9.66
N ARG A 656 20.40 -15.29 -9.41
CA ARG A 656 20.47 -14.28 -10.47
C ARG A 656 21.84 -14.20 -11.16
N LEU A 657 22.94 -14.32 -10.40
CA LEU A 657 24.29 -14.32 -10.97
C LEU A 657 24.56 -15.55 -11.86
N ALA A 658 24.08 -16.73 -11.43
CA ALA A 658 24.25 -17.96 -12.17
C ALA A 658 23.45 -17.97 -13.49
N ASP A 659 22.24 -17.40 -13.48
CA ASP A 659 21.36 -17.34 -14.66
C ASP A 659 21.95 -16.50 -15.80
N MET A 660 22.78 -15.49 -15.49
CA MET A 660 23.51 -14.69 -16.49
C MET A 660 24.78 -15.38 -17.01
N GLY A 661 25.15 -16.57 -16.51
CA GLY A 661 26.41 -17.23 -16.88
C GLY A 661 27.68 -16.50 -16.41
N THR A 662 27.58 -15.64 -15.38
CA THR A 662 28.74 -14.92 -14.82
C THR A 662 29.76 -15.92 -14.26
N PRO A 663 31.08 -15.77 -14.47
CA PRO A 663 32.09 -16.67 -13.87
C PRO A 663 31.98 -16.71 -12.34
N LEU A 664 31.55 -17.85 -11.79
CA LEU A 664 31.24 -18.00 -10.37
C LEU A 664 32.45 -18.40 -9.50
N THR A 665 33.66 -18.39 -10.06
CA THR A 665 34.89 -18.79 -9.34
C THR A 665 35.07 -18.01 -8.04
N ASP A 666 34.72 -16.72 -8.05
CA ASP A 666 34.86 -15.87 -6.87
C ASP A 666 33.78 -16.10 -5.82
N TRP A 667 32.67 -16.77 -6.15
CA TRP A 667 31.49 -16.98 -5.29
C TRP A 667 31.44 -18.37 -4.64
N GLN A 668 32.52 -19.15 -4.74
CA GLN A 668 32.57 -20.52 -4.24
C GLN A 668 32.23 -20.65 -2.75
N VAL A 669 32.70 -19.73 -1.90
CA VAL A 669 32.40 -19.74 -0.46
C VAL A 669 30.90 -19.52 -0.19
N SER A 670 30.24 -18.67 -0.99
CA SER A 670 28.79 -18.46 -0.89
C SER A 670 27.99 -19.71 -1.29
N TYR A 671 28.46 -20.45 -2.30
CA TYR A 671 27.87 -21.74 -2.65
C TYR A 671 28.08 -22.80 -1.57
N GLN A 672 29.28 -22.88 -0.98
CA GLN A 672 29.57 -23.77 0.15
C GLN A 672 28.66 -23.51 1.35
N LEU A 673 28.36 -22.23 1.62
CA LEU A 673 27.37 -21.86 2.63
C LEU A 673 25.97 -22.40 2.29
N LEU A 674 25.51 -22.28 1.04
CA LEU A 674 24.21 -22.85 0.64
C LEU A 674 24.20 -24.37 0.78
N GLU A 675 25.25 -25.04 0.31
CA GLU A 675 25.40 -26.50 0.38
C GLU A 675 25.34 -26.98 1.83
N GLN A 676 26.10 -26.33 2.72
CA GLN A 676 26.11 -26.63 4.15
C GLN A 676 24.74 -26.39 4.79
N SER A 677 24.12 -25.23 4.51
CA SER A 677 22.82 -24.86 5.09
C SER A 677 21.70 -25.82 4.66
N LEU A 678 21.73 -26.26 3.40
CA LEU A 678 20.82 -27.27 2.86
C LEU A 678 21.06 -28.65 3.49
N ALA A 679 22.32 -29.06 3.66
CA ALA A 679 22.67 -30.34 4.25
C ALA A 679 22.29 -30.42 5.75
N GLU A 680 22.48 -29.32 6.49
CA GLU A 680 22.12 -29.24 7.91
C GLU A 680 20.63 -28.94 8.14
N GLY A 681 19.93 -28.40 7.14
CA GLY A 681 18.54 -27.97 7.24
C GLY A 681 18.33 -26.72 8.11
N LYS A 682 19.41 -26.01 8.45
CA LYS A 682 19.42 -24.85 9.33
C LYS A 682 20.61 -23.95 9.04
N VAL A 683 20.53 -22.71 9.52
CA VAL A 683 21.65 -21.77 9.60
C VAL A 683 21.85 -21.40 11.06
N GLY A 684 22.99 -21.81 11.62
CA GLY A 684 23.22 -21.70 13.06
C GLY A 684 22.17 -22.49 13.86
N SER A 685 21.30 -21.78 14.59
CA SER A 685 20.18 -22.36 15.34
C SER A 685 18.83 -22.27 14.63
N THR A 686 18.74 -21.62 13.47
CA THR A 686 17.49 -21.29 12.78
C THR A 686 17.21 -22.28 11.65
N ILE A 687 16.04 -22.93 11.64
CA ILE A 687 15.64 -23.84 10.55
C ILE A 687 15.41 -23.03 9.27
N ILE A 688 15.92 -23.52 8.14
CA ILE A 688 15.68 -22.86 6.85
C ILE A 688 14.22 -23.01 6.42
N THR A 689 13.65 -21.91 5.95
CA THR A 689 12.28 -21.89 5.41
C THR A 689 12.20 -22.64 4.06
N SER A 690 10.99 -22.97 3.61
CA SER A 690 10.79 -23.59 2.30
C SER A 690 11.18 -22.64 1.15
N VAL A 691 10.93 -21.34 1.30
CA VAL A 691 11.32 -20.30 0.33
C VAL A 691 12.84 -20.18 0.23
N GLU A 692 13.56 -20.11 1.36
CA GLU A 692 15.03 -20.10 1.36
C GLU A 692 15.61 -21.36 0.71
N ARG A 693 15.01 -22.52 1.00
CA ARG A 693 15.38 -23.80 0.38
C ARG A 693 15.14 -23.77 -1.13
N ALA A 694 14.00 -23.26 -1.58
CA ALA A 694 13.64 -23.17 -2.99
C ALA A 694 14.64 -22.31 -3.77
N TYR A 695 14.97 -21.12 -3.28
CA TYR A 695 15.96 -20.26 -3.94
C TYR A 695 17.39 -20.80 -3.85
N SER A 696 17.75 -21.52 -2.78
CA SER A 696 19.04 -22.19 -2.69
C SER A 696 19.17 -23.31 -3.73
N VAL A 697 18.09 -24.08 -3.94
CA VAL A 697 18.01 -25.10 -4.99
C VAL A 697 18.08 -24.45 -6.38
N LEU A 698 17.35 -23.35 -6.62
CA LEU A 698 17.41 -22.61 -7.88
C LEU A 698 18.82 -22.10 -8.19
N ALA A 699 19.55 -21.59 -7.19
CA ALA A 699 20.94 -21.18 -7.34
C ALA A 699 21.86 -22.33 -7.75
N LEU A 700 21.71 -23.50 -7.12
CA LEU A 700 22.49 -24.70 -7.48
C LEU A 700 22.13 -25.24 -8.88
N LEU A 701 20.85 -25.19 -9.27
CA LEU A 701 20.38 -25.63 -10.59
C LEU A 701 20.87 -24.72 -11.72
N ALA A 702 20.96 -23.41 -11.47
CA ALA A 702 21.41 -22.43 -12.44
C ALA A 702 22.93 -22.54 -12.71
N ASN A 703 23.73 -23.07 -11.76
CA ASN A 703 25.16 -23.31 -11.96
C ASN A 703 25.40 -24.70 -12.62
N PRO A 704 25.88 -24.78 -13.87
CA PRO A 704 26.03 -26.06 -14.57
C PRO A 704 26.98 -27.06 -13.90
N SER A 705 28.08 -26.57 -13.31
CA SER A 705 29.08 -27.41 -12.65
C SER A 705 28.55 -27.97 -11.33
N LEU A 706 27.98 -27.12 -10.47
CA LEU A 706 27.42 -27.54 -9.19
C LEU A 706 26.17 -28.40 -9.37
N ARG A 707 25.34 -28.13 -10.38
CA ARG A 707 24.18 -28.97 -10.72
C ARG A 707 24.56 -30.44 -10.93
N VAL A 708 25.72 -30.70 -11.55
CA VAL A 708 26.23 -32.05 -11.77
C VAL A 708 26.88 -32.60 -10.49
N GLN A 709 27.75 -31.82 -9.85
CA GLN A 709 28.51 -32.25 -8.67
C GLN A 709 27.61 -32.51 -7.45
N GLN A 710 26.62 -31.65 -7.22
CA GLN A 710 25.70 -31.69 -6.09
C GLN A 710 24.35 -32.31 -6.44
N ARG A 711 24.28 -33.09 -7.51
CA ARG A 711 23.05 -33.79 -7.90
C ARG A 711 22.39 -34.57 -6.74
N PRO A 712 23.14 -35.29 -5.86
CA PRO A 712 22.54 -35.97 -4.71
C PRO A 712 21.94 -35.02 -3.67
N LEU A 713 22.63 -33.92 -3.37
CA LEU A 713 22.14 -32.91 -2.44
C LEU A 713 20.87 -32.26 -2.99
N ILE A 714 20.89 -31.81 -4.25
CA ILE A 714 19.72 -31.21 -4.91
C ILE A 714 18.53 -32.18 -4.87
N ALA A 715 18.72 -33.45 -5.23
CA ALA A 715 17.65 -34.45 -5.19
C ALA A 715 17.03 -34.59 -3.78
N SER A 716 17.87 -34.69 -2.75
CA SER A 716 17.40 -34.70 -1.35
C SER A 716 16.61 -33.44 -0.97
N GLN A 717 17.03 -32.26 -1.46
CA GLN A 717 16.31 -31.01 -1.19
C GLN A 717 15.00 -30.90 -1.96
N LEU A 718 14.89 -31.48 -3.16
CA LEU A 718 13.61 -31.58 -3.88
C LEU A 718 12.62 -32.46 -3.11
N ASP A 719 13.08 -33.56 -2.50
CA ASP A 719 12.26 -34.39 -1.61
C ASP A 719 11.82 -33.62 -0.35
N GLN A 720 12.65 -32.71 0.17
CA GLN A 720 12.27 -31.85 1.29
C GLN A 720 11.29 -30.76 0.87
N LEU A 721 11.47 -30.14 -0.31
CA LEU A 721 10.51 -29.18 -0.86
C LEU A 721 9.14 -29.82 -1.10
N ARG A 722 9.11 -31.11 -1.44
CA ARG A 722 7.87 -31.90 -1.52
C ARG A 722 7.04 -31.83 -0.24
N LEU A 723 7.68 -31.75 0.93
CA LEU A 723 7.03 -31.70 2.24
C LEU A 723 6.36 -30.35 2.52
N ALA A 724 6.67 -29.30 1.75
CA ALA A 724 5.96 -28.02 1.83
C ALA A 724 4.53 -28.11 1.29
N PHE A 725 4.23 -29.18 0.55
CA PHE A 725 2.90 -29.43 0.00
C PHE A 725 2.15 -30.46 0.84
N ASN A 726 0.86 -30.21 1.05
CA ASN A 726 -0.03 -31.28 1.49
C ASN A 726 -0.22 -32.33 0.37
N HIS A 727 -0.87 -33.44 0.67
CA HIS A 727 -1.10 -34.51 -0.30
C HIS A 727 -2.04 -34.14 -1.47
N HIS A 728 -2.66 -32.95 -1.42
CA HIS A 728 -3.42 -32.34 -2.51
C HIS A 728 -2.61 -31.32 -3.34
N GLY A 729 -1.30 -31.18 -3.08
CA GLY A 729 -0.42 -30.25 -3.79
C GLY A 729 -0.58 -28.79 -3.36
N GLN A 730 -1.22 -28.49 -2.24
CA GLN A 730 -1.37 -27.10 -1.79
C GLN A 730 -0.19 -26.71 -0.89
N LEU A 731 0.35 -25.51 -1.11
CA LEU A 731 1.29 -24.86 -0.20
C LEU A 731 0.59 -24.43 1.09
N ALA A 732 1.34 -24.41 2.19
CA ALA A 732 0.90 -23.76 3.41
C ALA A 732 0.60 -22.27 3.13
N LYS A 733 -0.38 -21.73 3.85
CA LYS A 733 -0.69 -20.29 3.76
C LYS A 733 0.50 -19.50 4.28
N PRO A 734 0.92 -18.44 3.58
CA PRO A 734 2.08 -17.66 3.99
C PRO A 734 1.84 -17.00 5.35
N THR A 735 2.80 -17.16 6.25
CA THR A 735 2.77 -16.60 7.61
C THR A 735 3.77 -15.46 7.78
N THR A 736 4.74 -15.35 6.88
CA THR A 736 5.75 -14.29 6.86
C THR A 736 5.63 -13.40 5.62
N THR A 737 6.22 -12.21 5.69
CA THR A 737 6.34 -11.31 4.54
C THR A 737 7.10 -11.96 3.39
N LEU A 738 8.15 -12.73 3.69
CA LEU A 738 8.95 -13.42 2.68
C LEU A 738 8.12 -14.47 1.93
N GLU A 739 7.39 -15.32 2.65
CA GLU A 739 6.49 -16.32 2.06
C GLU A 739 5.35 -15.69 1.26
N THR A 740 4.87 -14.52 1.69
CA THR A 740 3.82 -13.80 0.97
C THR A 740 4.35 -13.24 -0.35
N ASP A 741 5.50 -12.55 -0.30
CA ASP A 741 6.08 -11.82 -1.42
C ASP A 741 6.65 -12.76 -2.49
N PHE A 742 7.09 -13.95 -2.09
CA PHE A 742 7.67 -14.97 -2.96
C PHE A 742 6.84 -16.26 -2.96
N TYR A 743 5.53 -16.12 -2.80
CA TYR A 743 4.59 -17.25 -2.92
C TYR A 743 4.82 -17.98 -4.25
N SER A 744 4.81 -19.31 -4.21
CA SER A 744 5.11 -20.25 -5.30
C SER A 744 6.58 -20.51 -5.67
N ALA A 745 7.54 -20.01 -4.87
CA ALA A 745 8.97 -20.30 -5.08
C ALA A 745 9.30 -21.80 -5.11
N GLU A 746 8.62 -22.63 -4.29
CA GLU A 746 8.80 -24.08 -4.25
C GLU A 746 8.39 -24.73 -5.57
N ILE A 747 7.29 -24.25 -6.17
CA ILE A 747 6.80 -24.74 -7.47
C ILE A 747 7.78 -24.35 -8.57
N GLN A 748 8.31 -23.11 -8.52
CA GLN A 748 9.35 -22.65 -9.43
C GLN A 748 10.59 -23.56 -9.38
N ALA A 749 11.09 -23.87 -8.17
CA ALA A 749 12.23 -24.78 -8.01
C ALA A 749 11.97 -26.18 -8.57
N LEU A 750 10.79 -26.76 -8.33
CA LEU A 750 10.42 -28.08 -8.85
C LEU A 750 10.31 -28.09 -10.39
N LEU A 751 9.70 -27.07 -10.99
CA LEU A 751 9.59 -26.94 -12.45
C LEU A 751 10.95 -26.79 -13.11
N THR A 752 11.82 -25.93 -12.56
CA THR A 752 13.19 -25.76 -13.07
C THR A 752 13.99 -27.06 -12.93
N ALA A 753 13.91 -27.75 -11.79
CA ALA A 753 14.60 -29.03 -11.58
C ALA A 753 14.16 -30.09 -12.61
N ARG A 754 12.85 -30.17 -12.87
CA ARG A 754 12.27 -31.05 -13.87
C ARG A 754 12.82 -30.78 -15.27
N GLN A 755 12.84 -29.53 -15.70
CA GLN A 755 13.40 -29.12 -17.00
C GLN A 755 14.89 -29.49 -17.12
N GLN A 756 15.61 -29.50 -16.00
CA GLN A 756 17.02 -29.90 -15.92
C GLN A 756 17.24 -31.41 -15.70
N GLY A 757 16.19 -32.23 -15.88
CA GLY A 757 16.27 -33.69 -15.85
C GLY A 757 16.40 -34.29 -14.46
N PHE A 758 15.96 -33.62 -13.41
CA PHE A 758 15.81 -34.23 -12.08
C PHE A 758 14.50 -35.01 -11.99
N LEU A 759 14.54 -36.12 -11.26
CA LEU A 759 13.35 -36.91 -11.01
C LEU A 759 12.50 -36.21 -9.94
N ILE A 760 11.23 -35.99 -10.24
CA ILE A 760 10.27 -35.31 -9.38
C ILE A 760 8.98 -36.12 -9.27
N ASP A 761 8.22 -35.91 -8.21
CA ASP A 761 6.86 -36.45 -8.09
C ASP A 761 5.92 -35.69 -9.05
N GLU A 762 5.79 -36.20 -10.28
CA GLU A 762 4.93 -35.61 -11.32
C GLU A 762 3.47 -35.50 -10.90
N THR A 763 2.98 -36.43 -10.06
CA THR A 763 1.59 -36.39 -9.59
C THR A 763 1.38 -35.24 -8.62
N LEU A 764 2.30 -35.05 -7.67
CA LEU A 764 2.25 -33.91 -6.76
C LEU A 764 2.46 -32.60 -7.49
N LEU A 765 3.43 -32.52 -8.42
CA LEU A 765 3.69 -31.29 -9.18
C LEU A 765 2.46 -30.88 -9.99
N ALA A 766 1.81 -31.81 -10.69
CA ALA A 766 0.60 -31.52 -11.46
C ALA A 766 -0.52 -30.95 -10.56
N LYS A 767 -0.70 -31.52 -9.35
CA LYS A 767 -1.63 -30.97 -8.35
C LYS A 767 -1.19 -29.58 -7.89
N ALA A 768 0.09 -29.37 -7.61
CA ALA A 768 0.61 -28.08 -7.14
C ALA A 768 0.46 -26.97 -8.17
N VAL A 769 0.76 -27.24 -9.43
CA VAL A 769 0.52 -26.33 -10.56
C VAL A 769 -0.96 -25.97 -10.64
N THR A 770 -1.83 -26.97 -10.56
CA THR A 770 -3.29 -26.78 -10.55
C THR A 770 -3.74 -25.86 -9.41
N ARG A 771 -3.19 -26.02 -8.20
CA ARG A 771 -3.51 -25.18 -7.03
C ARG A 771 -2.89 -23.78 -7.12
N CYS A 772 -1.73 -23.64 -7.74
CA CYS A 772 -1.12 -22.34 -8.02
C CYS A 772 -1.98 -21.51 -8.96
N LEU A 773 -2.52 -22.13 -10.02
CA LEU A 773 -3.45 -21.47 -10.95
C LEU A 773 -4.74 -21.02 -10.24
N ASP A 774 -5.30 -21.87 -9.38
CA ASP A 774 -6.49 -21.53 -8.59
C ASP A 774 -6.21 -20.36 -7.63
N TYR A 775 -5.09 -20.42 -6.89
CA TYR A 775 -4.67 -19.36 -5.98
C TYR A 775 -4.49 -18.03 -6.72
N GLY A 776 -3.75 -18.04 -7.83
CA GLY A 776 -3.54 -16.85 -8.66
C GLY A 776 -4.85 -16.26 -9.21
N GLY A 777 -5.81 -17.12 -9.54
CA GLY A 777 -7.10 -16.70 -10.08
C GLY A 777 -8.00 -15.94 -9.09
N TYR A 778 -7.97 -16.33 -7.81
CA TYR A 778 -8.97 -15.92 -6.82
C TYR A 778 -8.41 -15.30 -5.52
N GLN A 779 -7.13 -15.46 -5.21
CA GLN A 779 -6.56 -15.10 -3.90
C GLN A 779 -5.31 -14.21 -3.98
N ALA A 780 -4.62 -14.19 -5.12
CA ALA A 780 -3.40 -13.42 -5.27
C ALA A 780 -3.64 -11.92 -5.16
N THR A 781 -2.76 -11.23 -4.42
CA THR A 781 -2.75 -9.76 -4.35
C THR A 781 -1.65 -9.15 -5.20
N PRO A 782 -1.74 -7.86 -5.55
CA PRO A 782 -0.74 -7.17 -6.38
C PRO A 782 0.71 -7.36 -5.93
N ARG A 783 0.94 -7.46 -4.62
CA ARG A 783 2.26 -7.71 -4.05
C ARG A 783 2.88 -9.05 -4.46
N GLN A 784 2.05 -10.05 -4.75
CA GLN A 784 2.46 -11.41 -5.11
C GLN A 784 2.61 -11.60 -6.63
N TYR A 785 2.06 -10.67 -7.43
CA TYR A 785 2.04 -10.81 -8.88
C TYR A 785 3.43 -11.03 -9.49
N PRO A 786 4.51 -10.34 -9.07
CA PRO A 786 5.83 -10.60 -9.65
C PRO A 786 6.30 -12.06 -9.52
N ALA A 787 6.20 -12.68 -8.34
CA ALA A 787 6.61 -14.06 -8.13
C ALA A 787 5.71 -15.07 -8.86
N LEU A 788 4.40 -14.83 -8.82
CA LEU A 788 3.42 -15.65 -9.53
C LEU A 788 3.64 -15.60 -11.04
N LEU A 789 3.89 -14.42 -11.61
CA LEU A 789 4.12 -14.26 -13.06
C LEU A 789 5.36 -15.04 -13.53
N GLN A 790 6.45 -15.03 -12.77
CA GLN A 790 7.63 -15.86 -13.07
C GLN A 790 7.28 -17.36 -13.05
N THR A 791 6.49 -17.79 -12.06
CA THR A 791 6.04 -19.19 -11.95
C THR A 791 5.09 -19.56 -13.09
N LEU A 792 4.16 -18.68 -13.47
CA LEU A 792 3.22 -18.89 -14.58
C LEU A 792 3.94 -18.98 -15.93
N ALA A 793 4.98 -18.17 -16.14
CA ALA A 793 5.83 -18.26 -17.33
C ALA A 793 6.50 -19.64 -17.42
N LEU A 794 7.04 -20.15 -16.32
CA LEU A 794 7.63 -21.49 -16.25
C LEU A 794 6.59 -22.61 -16.43
N ILE A 795 5.40 -22.48 -15.86
CA ILE A 795 4.28 -23.42 -16.07
C ILE A 795 3.94 -23.47 -17.56
N LYS A 796 3.74 -22.31 -18.19
CA LYS A 796 3.42 -22.21 -19.62
C LYS A 796 4.50 -22.90 -20.45
N ALA A 797 5.79 -22.55 -20.24
CA ALA A 797 6.90 -23.16 -20.96
C ALA A 797 6.98 -24.68 -20.76
N THR A 798 6.78 -25.16 -19.52
CA THR A 798 6.90 -26.59 -19.18
C THR A 798 5.79 -27.45 -19.76
N TYR A 799 4.56 -26.92 -19.81
CA TYR A 799 3.37 -27.68 -20.19
C TYR A 799 2.87 -27.43 -21.62
N THR A 800 3.52 -26.55 -22.40
CA THR A 800 3.04 -26.17 -23.75
C THR A 800 2.81 -27.39 -24.65
N GLU A 801 3.73 -28.35 -24.66
CA GLU A 801 3.59 -29.57 -25.49
C GLU A 801 2.81 -30.69 -24.79
N GLN A 802 2.97 -30.83 -23.47
CA GLN A 802 2.45 -31.98 -22.71
C GLN A 802 1.00 -31.80 -22.24
N ASN A 803 0.60 -30.57 -21.94
CA ASN A 803 -0.75 -30.21 -21.49
C ASN A 803 -1.09 -28.78 -21.95
N PRO A 804 -1.50 -28.61 -23.23
CA PRO A 804 -1.80 -27.30 -23.81
C PRO A 804 -2.88 -26.53 -23.04
N ASP A 805 -3.86 -27.22 -22.45
CA ASP A 805 -4.92 -26.58 -21.65
C ASP A 805 -4.35 -25.93 -20.38
N CYS A 806 -3.45 -26.61 -19.67
CA CYS A 806 -2.76 -26.06 -18.51
C CYS A 806 -1.92 -24.84 -18.89
N ALA A 807 -1.18 -24.92 -20.00
CA ALA A 807 -0.40 -23.80 -20.51
C ALA A 807 -1.30 -22.61 -20.92
N GLY A 808 -2.45 -22.86 -21.53
CA GLY A 808 -3.44 -21.85 -21.89
C GLY A 808 -4.07 -21.16 -20.66
N GLN A 809 -4.37 -21.92 -19.61
CA GLN A 809 -4.84 -21.38 -18.33
C GLN A 809 -3.77 -20.50 -17.67
N ALA A 810 -2.51 -20.94 -17.65
CA ALA A 810 -1.41 -20.15 -17.13
C ALA A 810 -1.23 -18.83 -17.89
N GLY A 811 -1.30 -18.87 -19.23
CA GLY A 811 -1.25 -17.66 -20.07
C GLY A 811 -2.42 -16.70 -19.85
N THR A 812 -3.64 -17.21 -19.73
CA THR A 812 -4.83 -16.40 -19.46
C THR A 812 -4.73 -15.71 -18.09
N LEU A 813 -4.29 -16.45 -17.08
CA LEU A 813 -4.07 -15.91 -15.75
C LEU A 813 -2.94 -14.87 -15.74
N ALA A 814 -1.82 -15.14 -16.41
CA ALA A 814 -0.72 -14.19 -16.53
C ALA A 814 -1.20 -12.86 -17.13
N ASN A 815 -1.96 -12.88 -18.23
CA ASN A 815 -2.51 -11.66 -18.85
C ASN A 815 -3.39 -10.86 -17.89
N LYS A 816 -4.24 -11.54 -17.10
CA LYS A 816 -5.06 -10.90 -16.06
C LYS A 816 -4.17 -10.21 -15.02
N LEU A 817 -3.18 -10.91 -14.48
CA LEU A 817 -2.29 -10.37 -13.44
C LEU A 817 -1.44 -9.21 -13.97
N ILE A 818 -0.98 -9.28 -15.23
CA ILE A 818 -0.23 -8.21 -15.90
C ILE A 818 -1.09 -6.96 -16.03
N SER A 819 -2.33 -7.09 -16.53
CA SER A 819 -3.27 -5.97 -16.64
C SER A 819 -3.57 -5.33 -15.29
N GLN A 820 -3.69 -6.13 -14.23
CA GLN A 820 -3.88 -5.60 -12.89
C GLN A 820 -2.60 -4.93 -12.37
N LEU A 821 -1.43 -5.52 -12.56
CA LEU A 821 -0.14 -4.98 -12.10
C LEU A 821 0.18 -3.62 -12.74
N THR A 822 -0.07 -3.45 -14.04
CA THR A 822 0.20 -2.19 -14.76
C THR A 822 -0.66 -1.04 -14.25
N GLY A 823 -1.85 -1.32 -13.72
CA GLY A 823 -2.69 -0.34 -13.02
C GLY A 823 -2.07 0.21 -11.71
N TRP A 824 -0.95 -0.35 -11.24
CA TRP A 824 -0.21 0.14 -10.06
C TRP A 824 1.04 0.94 -10.44
N GLN A 825 1.33 1.14 -11.73
CA GLN A 825 2.46 1.93 -12.16
C GLN A 825 2.14 3.43 -12.16
N GLN A 826 3.00 4.21 -11.53
CA GLN A 826 2.90 5.66 -11.47
C GLN A 826 3.47 6.33 -12.73
N SER A 827 3.08 7.58 -12.95
CA SER A 827 3.69 8.46 -13.96
C SER A 827 5.20 8.65 -13.77
N SER A 828 5.71 8.48 -12.55
CA SER A 828 7.14 8.50 -12.24
C SER A 828 7.91 7.31 -12.85
N GLY A 829 7.19 6.24 -13.22
CA GLY A 829 7.71 4.94 -13.64
C GLY A 829 7.70 3.88 -12.54
N ALA A 830 7.60 4.28 -11.27
CA ALA A 830 7.59 3.37 -10.13
C ALA A 830 6.31 2.55 -10.06
N PHE A 831 6.39 1.29 -9.64
CA PHE A 831 5.23 0.50 -9.24
C PHE A 831 4.97 0.70 -7.75
N LEU A 832 3.72 1.04 -7.41
CA LEU A 832 3.30 1.15 -6.02
C LEU A 832 3.20 -0.23 -5.38
N ALA A 833 3.85 -0.38 -4.23
CA ALA A 833 3.61 -1.53 -3.38
C ALA A 833 2.28 -1.37 -2.64
N GLU A 834 1.47 -2.44 -2.60
CA GLU A 834 0.20 -2.47 -1.86
C GLU A 834 0.38 -2.20 -0.35
N HIS A 835 1.55 -2.52 0.21
CA HIS A 835 1.88 -2.37 1.63
C HIS A 835 3.12 -1.49 1.82
N THR A 836 3.14 -0.68 2.89
CA THR A 836 4.18 0.33 3.17
C THR A 836 5.57 -0.24 3.47
N GLY A 837 5.66 -1.50 3.89
CA GLY A 837 6.91 -2.19 4.22
C GLY A 837 7.65 -2.82 3.03
N LEU A 838 7.13 -2.73 1.80
CA LEU A 838 7.88 -3.10 0.60
C LEU A 838 8.30 -1.82 -0.13
N PRO A 839 9.60 -1.56 -0.30
CA PRO A 839 10.03 -0.37 -1.00
C PRO A 839 9.55 -0.33 -2.45
N PRO A 840 9.08 0.82 -2.97
CA PRO A 840 8.69 0.96 -4.37
C PRO A 840 9.82 0.57 -5.33
N THR A 841 11.08 0.82 -4.97
CA THR A 841 12.24 0.44 -5.78
C THR A 841 12.38 -1.07 -5.94
N LEU A 842 12.33 -1.83 -4.83
CA LEU A 842 12.38 -3.30 -4.88
C LEU A 842 11.17 -3.87 -5.61
N PHE A 843 9.98 -3.32 -5.39
CA PHE A 843 8.78 -3.79 -6.07
C PHE A 843 8.83 -3.50 -7.58
N THR A 844 9.32 -2.31 -7.97
CA THR A 844 9.46 -1.90 -9.37
C THR A 844 10.41 -2.83 -10.13
N VAL A 845 11.60 -3.11 -9.59
CA VAL A 845 12.55 -3.99 -10.30
C VAL A 845 11.98 -5.40 -10.47
N ARG A 846 11.33 -5.94 -9.43
CA ARG A 846 10.67 -7.26 -9.51
C ARG A 846 9.50 -7.27 -10.49
N ALA A 847 8.70 -6.21 -10.52
CA ALA A 847 7.59 -6.08 -11.47
C ALA A 847 8.11 -6.05 -12.92
N LEU A 848 9.13 -5.25 -13.22
CA LEU A 848 9.74 -5.20 -14.55
C LEU A 848 10.36 -6.55 -14.95
N SER A 849 11.11 -7.20 -14.07
CA SER A 849 11.64 -8.55 -14.33
C SER A 849 10.55 -9.56 -14.62
N ALA A 850 9.47 -9.56 -13.84
CA ALA A 850 8.36 -10.48 -14.04
C ALA A 850 7.62 -10.22 -15.36
N LEU A 851 7.43 -8.95 -15.73
CA LEU A 851 6.84 -8.59 -17.02
C LEU A 851 7.72 -9.04 -18.18
N LEU A 852 9.03 -8.81 -18.11
CA LEU A 852 10.00 -9.25 -19.13
C LEU A 852 9.96 -10.78 -19.31
N MET A 853 9.95 -11.54 -18.22
CA MET A 853 9.89 -13.02 -18.25
C MET A 853 8.57 -13.57 -18.79
N SER A 854 7.47 -12.83 -18.63
CA SER A 854 6.15 -13.32 -19.02
C SER A 854 5.93 -13.37 -20.54
N GLY A 855 6.69 -12.57 -21.30
CA GLY A 855 6.63 -12.49 -22.77
C GLY A 855 5.28 -12.05 -23.36
N SER A 856 4.30 -11.69 -22.52
CA SER A 856 2.97 -11.24 -22.92
C SER A 856 2.79 -9.80 -22.45
N LEU A 857 3.01 -8.87 -23.35
CA LEU A 857 3.20 -7.46 -23.03
C LEU A 857 1.96 -6.67 -23.47
N PRO A 858 1.42 -5.76 -22.63
CA PRO A 858 0.38 -4.84 -23.08
C PRO A 858 0.86 -3.97 -24.26
N ASP A 859 -0.06 -3.42 -25.06
CA ASP A 859 0.28 -2.58 -26.23
C ASP A 859 1.14 -1.35 -25.86
N ASP A 860 1.09 -0.89 -24.60
CA ASP A 860 1.89 0.24 -24.08
C ASP A 860 3.13 -0.20 -23.27
N PHE A 861 3.51 -1.48 -23.34
CA PHE A 861 4.57 -2.04 -22.50
C PHE A 861 5.91 -1.34 -22.66
N ASP A 862 6.34 -1.03 -23.87
CA ASP A 862 7.64 -0.39 -24.10
C ASP A 862 7.73 0.96 -23.39
N VAL A 863 6.63 1.72 -23.40
CA VAL A 863 6.54 3.01 -22.70
C VAL A 863 6.62 2.81 -21.20
N ARG A 864 5.92 1.81 -20.67
CA ARG A 864 5.91 1.45 -19.24
C ARG A 864 7.26 0.93 -18.76
N LEU A 865 7.89 0.05 -19.53
CA LEU A 865 9.22 -0.49 -19.26
C LEU A 865 10.25 0.64 -19.26
N ALA A 866 10.24 1.51 -20.27
CA ALA A 866 11.13 2.66 -20.33
C ALA A 866 10.94 3.61 -19.13
N ALA A 867 9.70 3.89 -18.73
CA ALA A 867 9.41 4.69 -17.56
C ALA A 867 9.96 4.05 -16.28
N GLY A 868 9.74 2.75 -16.08
CA GLY A 868 10.25 2.00 -14.94
C GLY A 868 11.78 1.93 -14.88
N LEU A 869 12.44 1.67 -16.01
CA LEU A 869 13.91 1.67 -16.10
C LEU A 869 14.48 3.07 -15.80
N ASN A 870 13.85 4.14 -16.31
CA ASN A 870 14.23 5.51 -16.00
C ASN A 870 14.05 5.84 -14.51
N TYR A 871 13.01 5.32 -13.87
CA TYR A 871 12.85 5.40 -12.42
C TYR A 871 14.01 4.70 -11.69
N LEU A 872 14.29 3.43 -12.00
CA LEU A 872 15.36 2.65 -11.34
C LEU A 872 16.75 3.24 -11.57
N LYS A 873 17.03 3.77 -12.77
CA LYS A 873 18.27 4.47 -13.09
C LYS A 873 18.53 5.66 -12.18
N ARG A 874 17.47 6.41 -11.83
CA ARG A 874 17.55 7.53 -10.86
C ARG A 874 17.74 7.07 -9.42
N GLN A 875 17.49 5.80 -9.12
CA GLN A 875 17.72 5.19 -7.80
C GLN A 875 19.08 4.49 -7.71
N THR A 876 19.86 4.45 -8.79
CA THR A 876 21.17 3.80 -8.83
C THR A 876 22.25 4.77 -8.35
N LEU A 877 23.06 4.37 -7.36
CA LEU A 877 24.22 5.16 -6.93
C LEU A 877 25.50 4.63 -7.58
N LEU A 878 26.04 5.38 -8.53
CA LEU A 878 27.26 5.03 -9.25
C LEU A 878 28.53 5.55 -8.53
N PRO A 879 29.70 4.90 -8.72
CA PRO A 879 30.98 5.37 -8.15
C PRO A 879 31.33 6.82 -8.49
N GLU A 880 30.97 7.26 -9.69
CA GLU A 880 31.21 8.63 -10.16
C GLU A 880 30.39 9.67 -9.38
N GLN A 881 29.32 9.24 -8.71
CA GLN A 881 28.46 10.07 -7.88
C GLN A 881 28.91 10.05 -6.40
N ALA A 882 30.11 9.57 -6.06
CA ALA A 882 30.59 9.46 -4.68
C ALA A 882 30.50 10.75 -3.84
N TYR A 883 30.55 11.94 -4.46
CA TYR A 883 30.37 13.24 -3.80
C TYR A 883 28.95 13.47 -3.26
N SER A 884 28.02 12.61 -3.62
CA SER A 884 26.64 12.66 -3.15
C SER A 884 26.45 12.03 -1.77
N VAL A 885 27.41 11.19 -1.36
CA VAL A 885 27.36 10.33 -0.17
C VAL A 885 28.63 10.50 0.68
N GLN A 886 28.57 10.10 1.96
CA GLN A 886 29.58 10.50 2.94
C GLN A 886 30.96 9.78 2.88
N SER A 887 31.12 8.79 2.00
CA SER A 887 32.32 7.96 1.80
C SER A 887 32.26 7.40 0.37
N LYS A 888 33.43 7.25 -0.25
CA LYS A 888 33.57 6.54 -1.53
C LYS A 888 33.20 5.06 -1.44
N GLU A 889 33.18 4.50 -0.24
CA GLU A 889 32.71 3.13 0.03
C GLU A 889 31.17 3.02 -0.08
N TYR A 890 30.43 4.13 -0.07
CA TYR A 890 28.98 4.16 -0.21
C TYR A 890 28.50 4.16 -1.68
N SER A 891 29.39 4.50 -2.61
CA SER A 891 29.11 4.59 -4.05
C SER A 891 29.66 3.38 -4.79
N VAL A 892 29.22 2.18 -4.40
CA VAL A 892 29.71 0.92 -5.00
C VAL A 892 28.82 0.40 -6.14
N GLY A 893 27.76 1.11 -6.53
CA GLY A 893 26.94 0.74 -7.70
C GLY A 893 25.55 0.18 -7.42
N GLY A 894 25.11 0.14 -6.16
CA GLY A 894 23.84 -0.49 -5.79
C GLY A 894 22.61 0.38 -6.02
N ILE A 895 21.44 -0.21 -5.76
CA ILE A 895 20.15 0.46 -5.87
C ILE A 895 19.66 0.96 -4.50
N TYR A 896 19.21 2.21 -4.46
CA TYR A 896 18.72 2.86 -3.26
C TYR A 896 17.23 2.63 -3.05
N SER A 897 16.85 2.34 -1.81
CA SER A 897 15.47 2.17 -1.37
C SER A 897 15.04 3.33 -0.47
N GLY A 898 14.10 4.15 -0.96
CA GLY A 898 13.71 5.46 -0.41
C GLY A 898 13.05 5.53 0.98
N MET A 899 12.96 6.77 1.46
CA MET A 899 12.23 7.41 2.58
C MET A 899 12.20 6.84 4.00
N THR A 900 12.26 5.54 4.25
CA THR A 900 12.15 5.00 5.64
C THR A 900 13.44 4.40 6.16
N ASN A 901 14.17 3.67 5.31
CA ASN A 901 15.35 2.94 5.75
C ASN A 901 16.66 3.55 5.25
N SER A 902 16.60 4.50 4.30
CA SER A 902 17.78 5.10 3.64
C SER A 902 18.86 4.06 3.30
N SER A 903 18.42 2.88 2.86
CA SER A 903 19.27 1.71 2.69
C SER A 903 19.46 1.37 1.22
N MET A 904 20.62 0.80 0.89
CA MET A 904 20.87 0.12 -0.36
C MET A 904 20.30 -1.30 -0.26
N ASP A 905 19.44 -1.67 -1.21
CA ASP A 905 18.79 -2.97 -1.26
C ASP A 905 19.61 -3.94 -2.13
N ILE A 906 20.17 -4.97 -1.50
CA ILE A 906 21.11 -5.87 -2.16
C ILE A 906 20.38 -6.86 -3.08
N ILE A 907 19.16 -7.25 -2.73
CA ILE A 907 18.32 -8.14 -3.57
C ILE A 907 17.88 -7.38 -4.82
N ALA A 908 17.40 -6.14 -4.65
CA ALA A 908 17.02 -5.30 -5.77
C ALA A 908 18.21 -5.00 -6.70
N SER A 909 19.42 -4.87 -6.16
CA SER A 909 20.66 -4.68 -6.94
C SER A 909 20.99 -5.92 -7.78
N ALA A 910 20.86 -7.13 -7.23
CA ALA A 910 21.04 -8.38 -7.97
C ALA A 910 19.97 -8.57 -9.06
N GLU A 911 18.72 -8.23 -8.76
CA GLU A 911 17.61 -8.27 -9.70
C GLU A 911 17.82 -7.27 -10.86
N MET A 912 18.29 -6.06 -10.57
CA MET A 912 18.56 -5.04 -11.57
C MET A 912 19.72 -5.44 -12.50
N LEU A 913 20.78 -6.02 -11.94
CA LEU A 913 21.90 -6.55 -12.72
C LEU A 913 21.41 -7.60 -13.73
N TRP A 914 20.59 -8.55 -13.27
CA TRP A 914 19.96 -9.55 -14.13
C TRP A 914 19.06 -8.90 -15.20
N LEU A 915 18.22 -7.94 -14.82
CA LEU A 915 17.32 -7.25 -15.75
C LEU A 915 18.08 -6.55 -16.89
N LEU A 916 19.18 -5.86 -16.56
CA LEU A 916 20.03 -5.20 -17.57
C LEU A 916 20.69 -6.20 -18.53
N ASP A 917 21.11 -7.36 -18.01
CA ASP A 917 21.71 -8.41 -18.82
C ASP A 917 20.70 -9.02 -19.82
N GLN A 918 19.48 -9.30 -19.37
CA GLN A 918 18.42 -9.83 -20.24
C GLN A 918 18.02 -8.86 -21.36
N LEU A 919 17.97 -7.55 -21.06
CA LEU A 919 17.67 -6.52 -22.07
C LEU A 919 18.78 -6.40 -23.12
N ASP A 920 20.05 -6.54 -22.72
CA ASP A 920 21.19 -6.55 -23.63
C ASP A 920 21.11 -7.77 -24.56
N GLN A 921 20.84 -8.96 -24.01
CA GLN A 921 20.66 -10.19 -24.79
C GLN A 921 19.50 -10.09 -25.80
N GLN A 922 18.36 -9.48 -25.42
CA GLN A 922 17.24 -9.26 -26.33
C GLN A 922 17.54 -8.23 -27.43
N THR A 923 18.40 -7.24 -27.17
CA THR A 923 18.80 -6.24 -28.17
C THR A 923 19.78 -6.83 -29.20
N GLN A 924 20.55 -7.84 -28.79
CA GLN A 924 21.53 -8.53 -29.64
C GLN A 924 20.89 -9.63 -30.52
N GLN A 925 19.73 -10.16 -30.13
CA GLN A 925 18.92 -11.12 -30.89
C GLN A 925 18.05 -10.41 -31.93
#